data_AF-A0A9E2DEF1-F1
#
_entry.id   AF-A0A9E2DEF1-F1
#
_cell.length_a   1.000
_cell.length_b   1.000
_cell.length_c   1.000
_cell.angle_alpha   90.00
_cell.angle_beta   90.00
_cell.angle_gamma   90.00
#
_symmetry.space_group_name_H-M   'P 1'
#
loop_
_entity.id
_entity.type
_entity.pdbx_description
1 polymer ?
#
loop_
_entity_poly.entity_id
_entity_poly.type
_entity_poly.pdbx_seq_one_letter_code
_entity_poly.pdbx_strand_id
1 'polypeptide(L)'
;MASLWVALSLSSAGVSGADTVLFEFSDNLSDESAAVALEAYAFEEFTDNFKNNTTNVNFEQGAVALSNLQYLVVPETVMAELDYTMTVQLDLRFQFKDPITTDSSRDFQRPVLTTTTTDQRDEGFTLYLVKGDEDFELFFQVGEGSELIPPFPPREGYVKPMLTLTLGEWYDVSVIFQLAAPTPRIDFVINGAVQSLLLNDEERADIAKLINLLSGGNYQNQQAGLEAVQIFLGGFPVANTGCCDPRVHDSTLLIDSFSIQPVKADVPNVDLKLVLMQFTDHLKGDTILSDAKQSQYAQDFLSAFNYKWPEIAIEARRFVTTYHDEQGPIFDEDQRNPSNFAPLKAVAYFLKQWVFDNAVTVVPLSDLEGWAFEESRYYPGSVAPEAPRIERYIEVDATYRSDPGLMLNGQETILRPTGLYVPAGERIEITLDEKAVGQGIKAVVGLQRADLEATWTEFARFPRISKAFSLTQASLSIINPFGGGLYFEVPEGAELGLISVTITGAVNLPTYSTLGLQGQNGDASVFKTDLDQAMVPWFELVSEKFITTQPINARKLIDDPQGLLDKFGDMFDAVNLMAGRPLTRFRGEWLTLDAQVTVRGTAMAASYPTYGDGAIDDREVVWERDGAWFAPYQYLLPDFFASDVDESRRYQRNSGFILWHEWGHLHNLPTLGCQEAESNVHLLAAVIYNRVFE
;
A
#
# COMPACT_ATOMS: atom_id res chain seq x y z
N MET A 1 -9.00 -32.28 -20.20
CA MET A 1 -8.30 -33.20 -21.15
C MET A 1 -7.21 -32.37 -21.81
N ALA A 2 -5.92 -32.66 -21.77
CA ALA A 2 -5.16 -33.81 -21.29
C ALA A 2 -3.71 -33.35 -21.02
N SER A 3 -3.13 -33.93 -19.97
CA SER A 3 -1.73 -34.31 -19.73
C SER A 3 -0.64 -33.82 -20.69
N LEU A 4 0.42 -33.20 -20.15
CA LEU A 4 1.76 -33.34 -20.74
C LEU A 4 2.80 -33.59 -19.65
N TRP A 5 3.37 -34.79 -19.70
CA TRP A 5 4.50 -35.27 -18.92
C TRP A 5 5.79 -34.61 -19.43
N VAL A 6 6.64 -34.14 -18.52
CA VAL A 6 8.04 -33.78 -18.83
C VAL A 6 8.95 -34.86 -18.25
N ALA A 7 9.85 -35.35 -19.09
CA ALA A 7 10.75 -36.46 -18.83
C ALA A 7 11.97 -36.01 -17.99
N LEU A 8 12.36 -36.89 -17.06
CA LEU A 8 13.64 -36.82 -16.34
C LEU A 8 14.84 -36.93 -17.29
N SER A 9 15.84 -36.08 -17.09
CA SER A 9 17.25 -36.39 -17.38
C SER A 9 18.09 -36.12 -16.13
N LEU A 10 18.74 -37.16 -15.61
CA LEU A 10 19.65 -37.13 -14.47
C LEU A 10 21.10 -36.85 -14.88
N SER A 11 21.81 -36.22 -13.95
CA SER A 11 23.27 -36.16 -13.71
C SER A 11 24.07 -34.96 -14.25
N SER A 12 24.19 -33.94 -13.39
CA SER A 12 25.49 -33.60 -12.77
C SER A 12 25.19 -33.27 -11.30
N ALA A 13 26.18 -33.37 -10.40
CA ALA A 13 25.98 -33.22 -8.95
C ALA A 13 25.50 -31.81 -8.61
N GLY A 14 24.19 -31.60 -8.63
CA GLY A 14 23.50 -30.39 -8.19
C GLY A 14 22.87 -30.64 -6.84
N VAL A 15 22.92 -29.62 -5.99
CA VAL A 15 22.07 -29.50 -4.81
C VAL A 15 20.62 -29.73 -5.26
N SER A 16 19.86 -30.51 -4.51
CA SER A 16 18.50 -30.86 -4.94
C SER A 16 17.62 -29.61 -4.82
N GLY A 17 16.76 -29.35 -5.81
CA GLY A 17 16.00 -28.10 -5.97
C GLY A 17 14.93 -27.79 -4.91
N ALA A 18 15.18 -28.14 -3.65
CA ALA A 18 14.37 -27.83 -2.47
C ALA A 18 15.21 -27.55 -1.22
N ASP A 19 16.56 -27.53 -1.32
CA ASP A 19 17.43 -27.37 -0.16
C ASP A 19 17.74 -25.89 0.10
N THR A 20 17.67 -25.48 1.37
CA THR A 20 18.10 -24.16 1.81
C THR A 20 19.62 -24.05 1.67
N VAL A 21 20.10 -23.00 1.02
CA VAL A 21 21.54 -22.68 1.00
C VAL A 21 21.81 -21.72 2.15
N LEU A 22 22.45 -22.21 3.22
CA LEU A 22 22.73 -21.46 4.44
C LEU A 22 24.23 -21.18 4.58
N PHE A 23 24.58 -19.92 4.79
CA PHE A 23 25.92 -19.44 5.08
C PHE A 23 25.98 -18.91 6.52
N GLU A 24 26.83 -19.52 7.35
CA GLU A 24 27.16 -19.02 8.70
C GLU A 24 28.59 -18.48 8.68
N PHE A 25 28.75 -17.17 8.87
CA PHE A 25 30.02 -16.48 8.67
C PHE A 25 30.91 -16.46 9.92
N SER A 26 30.96 -17.57 10.67
CA SER A 26 31.77 -17.64 11.89
C SER A 26 33.28 -17.59 11.58
N ASP A 27 33.71 -18.33 10.55
CA ASP A 27 35.13 -18.55 10.25
C ASP A 27 35.46 -18.62 8.74
N ASN A 28 34.46 -18.73 7.86
CA ASN A 28 34.65 -18.83 6.41
C ASN A 28 33.42 -18.29 5.65
N LEU A 29 33.44 -18.37 4.32
CA LEU A 29 32.38 -17.91 3.43
C LEU A 29 31.62 -19.08 2.75
N SER A 30 31.84 -20.31 3.21
CA SER A 30 31.21 -21.51 2.67
C SER A 30 29.82 -21.72 3.27
N ASP A 31 28.96 -22.38 2.51
CA ASP A 31 27.67 -22.84 3.03
C ASP A 31 27.87 -23.98 4.05
N GLU A 32 26.81 -24.34 4.79
CA GLU A 32 26.86 -25.40 5.81
C GLU A 32 27.35 -26.75 5.24
N SER A 33 27.04 -27.05 3.97
CA SER A 33 27.49 -28.27 3.31
C SER A 33 28.93 -28.21 2.76
N ALA A 34 29.54 -27.01 2.77
CA ALA A 34 30.80 -26.67 2.14
C ALA A 34 30.88 -26.99 0.63
N ALA A 35 29.72 -27.07 -0.05
CA ALA A 35 29.62 -27.29 -1.49
C ALA A 35 29.72 -25.99 -2.29
N VAL A 36 29.35 -24.86 -1.68
CA VAL A 36 29.30 -23.54 -2.29
C VAL A 36 29.97 -22.54 -1.36
N ALA A 37 30.60 -21.50 -1.90
CA ALA A 37 31.17 -20.42 -1.09
C ALA A 37 30.92 -19.07 -1.75
N LEU A 38 30.64 -18.04 -0.94
CA LEU A 38 30.60 -16.66 -1.42
C LEU A 38 32.01 -16.20 -1.74
N GLU A 39 32.10 -15.34 -2.73
CA GLU A 39 33.36 -14.71 -3.13
C GLU A 39 33.37 -13.25 -2.69
N ALA A 40 34.53 -12.76 -2.26
CA ALA A 40 34.70 -11.40 -1.77
C ALA A 40 35.46 -10.53 -2.77
N TYR A 41 34.93 -9.33 -2.99
CA TYR A 41 35.48 -8.38 -3.94
C TYR A 41 35.57 -6.97 -3.34
N ALA A 42 36.52 -6.19 -3.85
CA ALA A 42 36.66 -4.79 -3.53
C ALA A 42 35.99 -3.91 -4.61
N PHE A 43 35.37 -2.82 -4.18
CA PHE A 43 34.83 -1.79 -5.06
C PHE A 43 35.96 -1.00 -5.72
N GLU A 44 35.87 -0.84 -7.04
CA GLU A 44 36.67 0.11 -7.80
C GLU A 44 35.74 0.95 -8.67
N GLU A 45 35.98 2.27 -8.71
CA GLU A 45 35.13 3.21 -9.45
C GLU A 45 34.99 2.86 -10.94
N PHE A 46 36.06 2.33 -11.53
CA PHE A 46 36.08 1.91 -12.92
C PHE A 46 36.60 0.48 -13.02
N THR A 47 35.70 -0.45 -13.32
CA THR A 47 36.06 -1.83 -13.60
C THR A 47 35.25 -2.37 -14.79
N ASP A 48 35.93 -3.03 -15.72
CA ASP A 48 35.27 -3.74 -16.82
C ASP A 48 34.65 -5.06 -16.33
N ASN A 49 35.23 -5.65 -15.28
CA ASN A 49 34.74 -6.87 -14.65
C ASN A 49 35.12 -6.88 -13.17
N PHE A 50 34.13 -6.82 -12.29
CA PHE A 50 34.33 -6.78 -10.84
C PHE A 50 35.10 -8.00 -10.30
N LYS A 51 35.02 -9.14 -11.01
CA LYS A 51 35.71 -10.39 -10.63
C LYS A 51 37.24 -10.26 -10.65
N ASN A 52 37.78 -9.20 -11.25
CA ASN A 52 39.21 -8.91 -11.23
C ASN A 52 39.70 -8.38 -9.88
N ASN A 53 38.79 -7.94 -9.00
CA ASN A 53 39.11 -7.18 -7.79
C ASN A 53 38.89 -8.01 -6.51
N THR A 54 39.38 -9.25 -6.51
CA THR A 54 39.28 -10.16 -5.36
C THR A 54 39.91 -9.53 -4.11
N THR A 55 39.26 -9.71 -2.96
CA THR A 55 39.77 -9.20 -1.68
C THR A 55 39.64 -10.24 -0.57
N ASN A 56 40.36 -10.03 0.53
CA ASN A 56 40.16 -10.81 1.75
C ASN A 56 39.20 -10.07 2.68
N VAL A 57 38.39 -10.83 3.39
CA VAL A 57 37.50 -10.29 4.43
C VAL A 57 38.04 -10.63 5.82
N ASN A 58 37.67 -9.80 6.79
CA ASN A 58 37.95 -10.08 8.19
C ASN A 58 36.72 -10.70 8.85
N PHE A 59 36.94 -11.47 9.90
CA PHE A 59 35.90 -12.01 10.75
C PHE A 59 36.00 -11.36 12.13
N GLU A 60 34.90 -10.78 12.59
CA GLU A 60 34.80 -10.10 13.88
C GLU A 60 33.51 -10.55 14.56
N GLN A 61 33.60 -10.91 15.85
CA GLN A 61 32.42 -11.29 16.65
C GLN A 61 31.59 -12.45 16.07
N GLY A 62 32.23 -13.37 15.34
CA GLY A 62 31.55 -14.49 14.69
C GLY A 62 30.83 -14.13 13.39
N ALA A 63 31.09 -12.95 12.84
CA ALA A 63 30.49 -12.44 11.61
C ALA A 63 31.56 -11.97 10.62
N VAL A 64 31.24 -11.98 9.33
CA VAL A 64 32.09 -11.35 8.31
C VAL A 64 31.96 -9.83 8.39
N ALA A 65 33.10 -9.14 8.41
CA ALA A 65 33.19 -7.68 8.48
C ALA A 65 33.54 -7.08 7.12
N LEU A 66 32.62 -6.28 6.57
CA LEU A 66 32.74 -5.63 5.27
C LEU A 66 32.85 -4.11 5.44
N SER A 67 33.97 -3.53 4.98
CA SER A 67 34.09 -2.09 4.81
C SER A 67 33.20 -1.57 3.66
N ASN A 68 33.01 -0.26 3.58
CA ASN A 68 32.27 0.39 2.48
C ASN A 68 32.72 0.02 1.07
N LEU A 69 33.95 -0.48 0.93
CA LEU A 69 34.56 -0.83 -0.34
C LEU A 69 34.66 -2.34 -0.53
N GLN A 70 33.97 -3.15 0.27
CA GLN A 70 33.95 -4.60 0.14
C GLN A 70 32.52 -5.10 0.07
N TYR A 71 32.34 -6.16 -0.71
CA TYR A 71 31.07 -6.87 -0.85
C TYR A 71 31.32 -8.35 -1.13
N LEU A 72 30.31 -9.16 -0.84
CA LEU A 72 30.27 -10.57 -1.15
C LEU A 72 29.32 -10.82 -2.32
N VAL A 73 29.55 -11.90 -3.07
CA VAL A 73 28.74 -12.28 -4.24
C VAL A 73 28.27 -13.70 -4.09
N VAL A 74 26.96 -13.89 -4.31
CA VAL A 74 26.34 -15.21 -4.37
C VAL A 74 26.71 -15.88 -5.70
N PRO A 75 27.23 -17.12 -5.68
CA PRO A 75 27.63 -17.82 -6.89
C PRO A 75 26.50 -18.00 -7.90
N GLU A 76 26.83 -17.91 -9.19
CA GLU A 76 25.88 -18.07 -10.30
C GLU A 76 25.14 -19.41 -10.26
N THR A 77 25.75 -20.46 -9.70
CA THR A 77 25.12 -21.77 -9.54
C THR A 77 23.91 -21.72 -8.61
N VAL A 78 23.96 -20.91 -7.56
CA VAL A 78 22.81 -20.70 -6.65
C VAL A 78 21.80 -19.78 -7.30
N MET A 79 22.26 -18.73 -8.00
CA MET A 79 21.38 -17.82 -8.74
C MET A 79 20.52 -18.55 -9.79
N ALA A 80 21.10 -19.56 -10.45
CA ALA A 80 20.40 -20.37 -11.46
C ALA A 80 19.26 -21.25 -10.90
N GLU A 81 19.17 -21.42 -9.58
CA GLU A 81 18.10 -22.18 -8.94
C GLU A 81 16.90 -21.31 -8.56
N LEU A 82 17.03 -19.99 -8.59
CA LEU A 82 15.95 -19.06 -8.23
C LEU A 82 14.83 -19.05 -9.29
N ASP A 83 13.60 -19.28 -8.83
CA ASP A 83 12.41 -19.17 -9.65
C ASP A 83 11.31 -18.37 -8.92
N TYR A 84 11.21 -17.09 -9.27
CA TYR A 84 10.23 -16.16 -8.71
C TYR A 84 8.80 -16.38 -9.24
N THR A 85 8.56 -17.42 -10.04
CA THR A 85 7.20 -17.95 -10.22
C THR A 85 6.70 -18.73 -9.00
N MET A 86 7.62 -19.13 -8.12
CA MET A 86 7.37 -19.67 -6.79
C MET A 86 7.68 -18.62 -5.72
N THR A 87 7.43 -18.95 -4.45
CA THR A 87 7.85 -18.10 -3.33
C THR A 87 9.35 -18.27 -3.09
N VAL A 88 10.10 -17.17 -3.14
CA VAL A 88 11.54 -17.13 -2.82
C VAL A 88 11.71 -16.42 -1.48
N GLN A 89 12.56 -16.96 -0.61
CA GLN A 89 12.88 -16.32 0.68
C GLN A 89 14.40 -16.12 0.82
N LEU A 90 14.78 -14.92 1.23
CA LEU A 90 16.14 -14.54 1.59
C LEU A 90 16.15 -14.16 3.07
N ASP A 91 17.03 -14.76 3.86
CA ASP A 91 17.20 -14.42 5.28
C ASP A 91 18.61 -13.88 5.50
N LEU A 92 18.73 -12.85 6.33
CA LEU A 92 19.99 -12.17 6.62
C LEU A 92 20.01 -11.71 8.07
N ARG A 93 21.12 -11.97 8.76
CA ARG A 93 21.38 -11.38 10.08
C ARG A 93 22.56 -10.43 10.00
N PHE A 94 22.33 -9.14 10.24
CA PHE A 94 23.35 -8.11 10.07
C PHE A 94 23.36 -7.05 11.19
N GLN A 95 24.47 -6.30 11.27
CA GLN A 95 24.66 -5.19 12.20
C GLN A 95 25.59 -4.14 11.57
N PHE A 96 25.29 -2.86 11.75
CA PHE A 96 26.25 -1.78 11.47
C PHE A 96 27.01 -1.38 12.73
N LYS A 97 28.34 -1.25 12.65
CA LYS A 97 29.15 -0.79 13.80
C LYS A 97 28.96 0.72 14.03
N ASP A 98 28.95 1.10 15.32
CA ASP A 98 29.02 2.49 15.77
C ASP A 98 30.50 2.90 15.99
N PRO A 99 30.97 4.04 15.44
CA PRO A 99 30.25 5.01 14.60
C PRO A 99 30.39 4.75 13.09
N ILE A 100 29.39 5.24 12.35
CA ILE A 100 29.49 5.48 10.90
C ILE A 100 29.97 6.92 10.67
N THR A 101 31.00 7.09 9.83
CA THR A 101 31.49 8.41 9.42
C THR A 101 30.93 8.77 8.06
N THR A 102 30.25 9.91 7.96
CA THR A 102 29.65 10.42 6.72
C THR A 102 30.30 11.73 6.29
N ASP A 103 30.36 11.96 4.99
CA ASP A 103 30.84 13.21 4.38
C ASP A 103 29.63 14.01 3.92
N SER A 104 29.55 15.30 4.26
CA SER A 104 28.38 16.13 3.94
C SER A 104 28.29 16.56 2.47
N SER A 105 29.31 16.26 1.64
CA SER A 105 29.32 16.59 0.22
C SER A 105 28.56 15.58 -0.65
N ARG A 106 28.22 14.41 -0.09
CA ARG A 106 27.56 13.29 -0.76
C ARG A 106 26.54 12.65 0.18
N ASP A 107 25.52 12.03 -0.39
CA ASP A 107 24.50 11.32 0.39
C ASP A 107 25.03 9.95 0.81
N PHE A 108 24.85 9.59 2.07
CA PHE A 108 25.23 8.27 2.57
C PHE A 108 24.16 7.25 2.17
N GLN A 109 24.55 6.31 1.31
CA GLN A 109 23.75 5.13 0.97
C GLN A 109 24.63 3.89 1.02
N ARG A 110 24.17 2.86 1.74
CA ARG A 110 24.95 1.63 1.95
C ARG A 110 24.09 0.40 1.70
N PRO A 111 24.26 -0.30 0.56
CA PRO A 111 23.58 -1.55 0.31
C PRO A 111 23.92 -2.60 1.38
N VAL A 112 22.92 -3.40 1.74
CA VAL A 112 23.03 -4.51 2.69
C VAL A 112 22.84 -5.83 1.95
N LEU A 113 21.76 -5.94 1.18
CA LEU A 113 21.42 -7.06 0.30
C LEU A 113 20.88 -6.48 -0.99
N THR A 114 21.54 -6.73 -2.12
CA THR A 114 21.20 -6.04 -3.37
C THR A 114 21.48 -6.87 -4.61
N THR A 115 20.76 -6.58 -5.68
CA THR A 115 21.11 -7.01 -7.05
C THR A 115 21.50 -5.85 -7.96
N THR A 116 21.34 -4.61 -7.49
CA THR A 116 21.51 -3.40 -8.31
C THR A 116 21.94 -2.18 -7.47
N THR A 117 21.96 -0.98 -8.07
CA THR A 117 22.23 0.28 -7.35
C THR A 117 21.02 0.71 -6.52
N THR A 118 21.16 1.80 -5.77
CA THR A 118 20.11 2.38 -4.90
C THR A 118 19.14 3.32 -5.66
N ASP A 119 18.88 3.03 -6.94
CA ASP A 119 17.85 3.68 -7.74
C ASP A 119 16.67 2.72 -7.99
N GLN A 120 15.47 3.09 -7.54
CA GLN A 120 14.27 2.24 -7.64
C GLN A 120 13.88 1.87 -9.08
N ARG A 121 14.38 2.60 -10.07
CA ARG A 121 14.12 2.34 -11.50
C ARG A 121 14.97 1.21 -12.06
N ASP A 122 16.06 0.86 -11.39
CA ASP A 122 17.02 -0.12 -11.88
C ASP A 122 16.46 -1.55 -11.92
N GLU A 123 17.10 -2.42 -12.70
CA GLU A 123 16.76 -3.84 -12.82
C GLU A 123 17.11 -4.62 -11.54
N GLY A 124 16.13 -4.90 -10.71
CA GLY A 124 16.25 -5.79 -9.55
C GLY A 124 15.84 -5.12 -8.24
N PHE A 125 16.46 -5.48 -7.12
CA PHE A 125 16.08 -4.97 -5.80
C PHE A 125 17.28 -4.59 -4.94
N THR A 126 17.04 -3.74 -3.94
CA THR A 126 18.07 -3.31 -3.00
C THR A 126 17.46 -3.06 -1.62
N LEU A 127 17.99 -3.73 -0.60
CA LEU A 127 17.86 -3.35 0.80
C LEU A 127 19.09 -2.54 1.19
N TYR A 128 18.91 -1.31 1.66
CA TYR A 128 20.01 -0.38 1.89
C TYR A 128 19.75 0.59 3.04
N LEU A 129 20.82 1.06 3.65
CA LEU A 129 20.81 2.04 4.72
C LEU A 129 21.05 3.45 4.16
N VAL A 130 20.25 4.42 4.58
CA VAL A 130 20.41 5.84 4.28
C VAL A 130 20.65 6.61 5.58
N LYS A 131 21.41 7.70 5.51
CA LYS A 131 21.51 8.66 6.61
C LYS A 131 20.46 9.77 6.43
N GLY A 132 19.53 9.87 7.36
CA GLY A 132 18.64 11.01 7.51
C GLY A 132 19.32 12.16 8.28
N ASP A 133 18.53 13.13 8.73
CA ASP A 133 19.06 14.31 9.44
C ASP A 133 19.75 13.94 10.76
N GLU A 134 19.12 13.06 11.55
CA GLU A 134 19.65 12.61 12.86
C GLU A 134 19.83 11.09 12.96
N ASP A 135 19.16 10.32 12.10
CA ASP A 135 19.03 8.88 12.22
C ASP A 135 19.50 8.12 10.97
N PHE A 136 19.59 6.80 11.09
CA PHE A 136 19.85 5.90 9.96
C PHE A 136 18.60 5.09 9.64
N GLU A 137 18.12 5.17 8.41
CA GLU A 137 16.86 4.57 7.98
C GLU A 137 17.12 3.47 6.94
N LEU A 138 16.53 2.30 7.17
CA LEU A 138 16.57 1.18 6.24
C LEU A 138 15.47 1.34 5.19
N PHE A 139 15.82 1.15 3.93
CA PHE A 139 14.91 1.20 2.79
C PHE A 139 14.99 -0.09 1.98
N PHE A 140 13.86 -0.47 1.39
CA PHE A 140 13.81 -1.48 0.34
C PHE A 140 13.32 -0.84 -0.95
N GLN A 141 13.88 -1.25 -2.08
CA GLN A 141 13.39 -0.87 -3.40
C GLN A 141 13.41 -2.04 -4.37
N VAL A 142 12.56 -1.96 -5.40
CA VAL A 142 12.53 -2.94 -6.49
C VAL A 142 12.03 -2.30 -7.79
N GLY A 143 12.72 -2.59 -8.88
CA GLY A 143 12.44 -2.08 -10.22
C GLY A 143 12.67 -3.11 -11.30
N GLU A 144 12.09 -2.86 -12.48
CA GLU A 144 12.18 -3.74 -13.65
C GLU A 144 13.01 -3.15 -14.81
N GLY A 145 13.51 -1.92 -14.65
CA GLY A 145 14.43 -1.29 -15.61
C GLY A 145 13.79 -0.58 -16.81
N SER A 146 12.48 -0.67 -17.04
CA SER A 146 11.88 -0.11 -18.27
C SER A 146 12.05 1.39 -18.44
N GLU A 147 12.12 2.18 -17.36
CA GLU A 147 12.39 3.63 -17.46
C GLU A 147 13.77 3.97 -18.03
N LEU A 148 14.66 2.99 -18.14
CA LEU A 148 15.99 3.15 -18.71
C LEU A 148 16.06 2.64 -20.15
N ILE A 149 14.93 2.17 -20.72
CA ILE A 149 14.87 1.55 -22.04
C ILE A 149 13.84 2.25 -22.93
N PRO A 150 14.20 2.72 -24.14
CA PRO A 150 13.23 3.26 -25.10
C PRO A 150 12.06 2.29 -25.35
N PRO A 151 10.79 2.72 -25.28
CA PRO A 151 10.32 4.11 -25.35
C PRO A 151 10.28 4.87 -24.01
N PHE A 152 10.89 4.34 -22.96
CA PHE A 152 10.89 4.90 -21.60
C PHE A 152 9.48 5.05 -21.05
N PRO A 153 8.74 3.93 -20.91
CA PRO A 153 7.47 3.99 -20.19
C PRO A 153 7.75 4.54 -18.77
N PRO A 154 6.88 5.41 -18.24
CA PRO A 154 7.03 5.98 -16.90
C PRO A 154 6.71 4.89 -15.88
N ARG A 155 7.72 4.10 -15.54
CA ARG A 155 7.72 3.02 -14.56
C ARG A 155 8.83 3.24 -13.53
N GLU A 156 8.48 3.96 -12.49
CA GLU A 156 9.45 4.45 -11.50
C GLU A 156 10.04 3.33 -10.64
N GLY A 157 9.39 2.17 -10.58
CA GLY A 157 9.66 1.15 -9.56
C GLY A 157 9.01 1.48 -8.22
N TYR A 158 9.32 0.65 -7.23
CA TYR A 158 8.80 0.75 -5.87
C TYR A 158 9.94 1.05 -4.90
N VAL A 159 9.65 1.90 -3.91
CA VAL A 159 10.50 2.16 -2.75
C VAL A 159 9.63 2.08 -1.49
N LYS A 160 10.19 1.53 -0.42
CA LYS A 160 9.51 1.38 0.87
C LYS A 160 10.46 1.76 2.01
N PRO A 161 10.11 2.74 2.86
CA PRO A 161 10.79 2.94 4.13
C PRO A 161 10.48 1.76 5.06
N MET A 162 11.52 1.20 5.69
CA MET A 162 11.40 0.00 6.51
C MET A 162 11.38 0.37 7.99
N LEU A 163 12.52 0.75 8.56
CA LEU A 163 12.64 1.14 9.95
C LEU A 163 13.88 1.99 10.20
N THR A 164 13.90 2.66 11.34
CA THR A 164 15.08 3.37 11.84
C THR A 164 16.00 2.41 12.59
N LEU A 165 17.25 2.27 12.15
CA LEU A 165 18.26 1.42 12.77
C LEU A 165 18.95 2.12 13.94
N THR A 166 19.23 1.34 14.98
CA THR A 166 20.19 1.68 16.03
C THR A 166 21.52 1.02 15.71
N LEU A 167 22.57 1.83 15.57
CA LEU A 167 23.92 1.30 15.33
C LEU A 167 24.37 0.43 16.51
N GLY A 168 25.06 -0.67 16.22
CA GLY A 168 25.48 -1.62 17.24
C GLY A 168 24.40 -2.63 17.66
N GLU A 169 23.23 -2.66 17.02
CA GLU A 169 22.23 -3.72 17.22
C GLU A 169 22.20 -4.73 16.06
N TRP A 170 21.85 -5.99 16.38
CA TRP A 170 21.66 -7.04 15.39
C TRP A 170 20.22 -7.02 14.87
N TYR A 171 20.08 -7.22 13.57
CA TYR A 171 18.81 -7.29 12.86
C TYR A 171 18.70 -8.60 12.11
N ASP A 172 17.65 -9.37 12.44
CA ASP A 172 17.22 -10.55 11.71
C ASP A 172 16.17 -10.13 10.69
N VAL A 173 16.48 -10.27 9.40
CA VAL A 173 15.63 -9.85 8.29
C VAL A 173 15.31 -11.02 7.38
N SER A 174 14.02 -11.27 7.16
CA SER A 174 13.52 -12.12 6.06
C SER A 174 12.91 -11.24 4.98
N VAL A 175 13.27 -11.48 3.72
CA VAL A 175 12.64 -10.91 2.52
C VAL A 175 11.98 -12.04 1.74
N ILE A 176 10.64 -12.00 1.65
CA ILE A 176 9.83 -13.10 1.10
C ILE A 176 9.09 -12.61 -0.14
N PHE A 177 9.59 -13.01 -1.31
CA PHE A 177 9.05 -12.63 -2.61
C PHE A 177 7.91 -13.56 -3.01
N GLN A 178 6.74 -12.99 -3.26
CA GLN A 178 5.52 -13.69 -3.68
C GLN A 178 4.97 -13.04 -4.95
N LEU A 179 5.81 -12.98 -5.98
CA LEU A 179 5.56 -12.17 -7.17
C LEU A 179 4.47 -12.76 -8.08
N ALA A 180 4.34 -14.09 -8.14
CA ALA A 180 3.32 -14.79 -8.93
C ALA A 180 2.01 -15.04 -8.17
N ALA A 181 1.87 -14.53 -6.94
CA ALA A 181 0.65 -14.66 -6.16
C ALA A 181 -0.51 -13.86 -6.81
N PRO A 182 -1.77 -14.20 -6.52
CA PRO A 182 -2.93 -13.43 -7.00
C PRO A 182 -2.89 -11.94 -6.62
N THR A 183 -2.21 -11.60 -5.53
CA THR A 183 -1.81 -10.24 -5.19
C THR A 183 -0.29 -10.22 -5.02
N PRO A 184 0.47 -9.85 -6.08
CA PRO A 184 1.92 -9.82 -6.03
C PRO A 184 2.43 -8.94 -4.89
N ARG A 185 3.38 -9.46 -4.11
CA ARG A 185 3.91 -8.76 -2.95
C ARG A 185 5.31 -9.22 -2.55
N ILE A 186 5.95 -8.41 -1.72
CA ILE A 186 7.15 -8.76 -0.97
C ILE A 186 6.85 -8.53 0.51
N ASP A 187 7.03 -9.55 1.32
CA ASP A 187 6.89 -9.47 2.77
C ASP A 187 8.24 -9.39 3.46
N PHE A 188 8.27 -8.64 4.55
CA PHE A 188 9.44 -8.42 5.36
C PHE A 188 9.14 -8.80 6.80
N VAL A 189 10.02 -9.61 7.39
CA VAL A 189 10.00 -9.87 8.83
C VAL A 189 11.31 -9.35 9.40
N ILE A 190 11.25 -8.32 10.25
CA ILE A 190 12.43 -7.69 10.85
C ILE A 190 12.31 -7.73 12.36
N ASN A 191 13.17 -8.52 13.03
CA ASN A 191 13.11 -8.72 14.48
C ASN A 191 11.69 -9.11 14.98
N GLY A 192 10.92 -9.83 14.16
CA GLY A 192 9.53 -10.24 14.45
C GLY A 192 8.45 -9.21 14.08
N ALA A 193 8.82 -8.00 13.66
CA ALA A 193 7.89 -7.04 13.07
C ALA A 193 7.60 -7.38 11.61
N VAL A 194 6.38 -7.12 11.16
CA VAL A 194 5.92 -7.46 9.81
C VAL A 194 5.61 -6.22 9.00
N GLN A 195 6.11 -6.21 7.77
CA GLN A 195 5.79 -5.20 6.77
C GLN A 195 5.61 -5.85 5.40
N SER A 196 4.95 -5.16 4.49
CA SER A 196 4.58 -5.66 3.17
C SER A 196 4.66 -4.56 2.12
N LEU A 197 5.13 -4.92 0.94
CA LEU A 197 5.10 -4.11 -0.27
C LEU A 197 4.19 -4.80 -1.27
N LEU A 198 3.00 -4.23 -1.53
CA LEU A 198 2.14 -4.70 -2.61
C LEU A 198 2.64 -4.17 -3.95
N LEU A 199 2.67 -5.03 -4.96
CA LEU A 199 3.13 -4.71 -6.31
C LEU A 199 1.95 -4.77 -7.28
N ASN A 200 0.98 -3.86 -7.08
CA ASN A 200 -0.31 -3.85 -7.79
C ASN A 200 -0.56 -2.59 -8.62
N ASP A 201 0.45 -1.72 -8.74
CA ASP A 201 0.46 -0.55 -9.58
C ASP A 201 1.26 -0.83 -10.88
N GLU A 202 0.53 -0.96 -11.99
CA GLU A 202 1.09 -1.23 -13.32
C GLU A 202 1.94 -0.06 -13.86
N GLU A 203 1.75 1.15 -13.30
CA GLU A 203 2.57 2.32 -13.59
C GLU A 203 3.89 2.31 -12.83
N ARG A 204 4.08 1.42 -11.84
CA ARG A 204 5.37 1.30 -11.14
C ARG A 204 6.23 0.16 -11.64
N ALA A 205 5.65 -1.00 -11.92
CA ALA A 205 6.40 -2.11 -12.50
C ALA A 205 5.51 -3.11 -13.25
N ASP A 206 6.08 -3.75 -14.27
CA ASP A 206 5.53 -4.98 -14.85
C ASP A 206 6.06 -6.19 -14.10
N ILE A 207 5.15 -6.84 -13.37
CA ILE A 207 5.47 -7.97 -12.50
C ILE A 207 5.94 -9.18 -13.30
N ALA A 208 5.41 -9.41 -14.51
CA ALA A 208 5.85 -10.52 -15.35
C ALA A 208 7.30 -10.30 -15.83
N LYS A 209 7.65 -9.05 -16.17
CA LYS A 209 9.03 -8.68 -16.49
C LYS A 209 9.95 -8.81 -15.29
N LEU A 210 9.50 -8.36 -14.11
CA LEU A 210 10.27 -8.50 -12.86
C LEU A 210 10.53 -9.97 -12.49
N ILE A 211 9.52 -10.84 -12.60
CA ILE A 211 9.69 -12.29 -12.40
C ILE A 211 10.71 -12.86 -13.38
N ASN A 212 10.58 -12.53 -14.68
CA ASN A 212 11.51 -13.02 -15.69
C ASN A 212 12.94 -12.58 -15.39
N LEU A 213 13.13 -11.30 -15.08
CA LEU A 213 14.43 -10.71 -14.71
C LEU A 213 15.08 -11.44 -13.54
N LEU A 214 14.35 -11.64 -12.44
CA LEU A 214 14.88 -12.24 -11.22
C LEU A 214 15.05 -13.77 -11.32
N SER A 215 14.33 -14.43 -12.24
CA SER A 215 14.45 -15.88 -12.54
C SER A 215 15.49 -16.18 -13.63
N GLY A 216 16.58 -15.41 -13.71
CA GLY A 216 17.68 -15.63 -14.67
C GLY A 216 17.36 -15.24 -16.12
N GLY A 217 16.38 -14.37 -16.32
CA GLY A 217 16.01 -13.82 -17.61
C GLY A 217 16.98 -12.79 -18.17
N ASN A 218 16.52 -12.03 -19.16
CA ASN A 218 17.35 -11.01 -19.80
C ASN A 218 17.65 -9.86 -18.83
N TYR A 219 18.94 -9.54 -18.68
CA TYR A 219 19.46 -8.43 -17.90
C TYR A 219 20.18 -7.45 -18.83
N GLN A 220 19.80 -6.17 -18.81
CA GLN A 220 20.30 -5.16 -19.75
C GLN A 220 21.50 -4.40 -19.21
N ASN A 221 21.54 -4.09 -17.91
CA ASN A 221 22.63 -3.33 -17.31
C ASN A 221 23.89 -4.18 -17.05
N GLN A 222 24.56 -4.60 -18.14
CA GLN A 222 25.73 -5.48 -18.09
C GLN A 222 27.05 -4.78 -17.76
N GLN A 223 26.98 -3.69 -16.99
CA GLN A 223 28.16 -2.98 -16.52
C GLN A 223 28.98 -3.86 -15.57
N ALA A 224 30.28 -3.57 -15.45
CA ALA A 224 31.20 -4.25 -14.54
C ALA A 224 31.24 -5.79 -14.69
N GLY A 225 30.91 -6.35 -15.86
CA GLY A 225 30.93 -7.79 -16.13
C GLY A 225 29.72 -8.57 -15.62
N LEU A 226 28.61 -7.88 -15.32
CA LEU A 226 27.36 -8.48 -14.90
C LEU A 226 26.57 -9.04 -16.10
N GLU A 227 26.78 -10.30 -16.48
CA GLU A 227 26.05 -10.91 -17.60
C GLU A 227 24.60 -11.29 -17.25
N ALA A 228 24.28 -11.38 -15.96
CA ALA A 228 22.95 -11.66 -15.41
C ALA A 228 22.79 -11.01 -14.02
N VAL A 229 21.56 -10.97 -13.51
CA VAL A 229 21.26 -10.58 -12.13
C VAL A 229 22.01 -11.49 -11.17
N GLN A 230 22.74 -10.90 -10.21
CA GLN A 230 23.41 -11.59 -9.12
C GLN A 230 23.04 -10.94 -7.78
N ILE A 231 23.07 -11.71 -6.70
CA ILE A 231 22.89 -11.20 -5.34
C ILE A 231 24.24 -10.83 -4.74
N PHE A 232 24.31 -9.62 -4.19
CA PHE A 232 25.46 -9.05 -3.52
C PHE A 232 25.11 -8.73 -2.06
N LEU A 233 26.07 -8.96 -1.16
CA LEU A 233 25.97 -8.58 0.25
C LEU A 233 26.94 -7.46 0.57
N GLY A 234 26.44 -6.44 1.25
CA GLY A 234 27.19 -5.29 1.72
C GLY A 234 27.52 -4.24 0.66
N GLY A 235 27.47 -4.50 -0.64
CA GLY A 235 27.77 -3.48 -1.64
C GLY A 235 27.45 -3.93 -3.05
N PHE A 236 27.59 -3.05 -4.04
CA PHE A 236 27.37 -3.35 -5.44
C PHE A 236 28.57 -2.88 -6.29
N PRO A 237 28.99 -3.63 -7.32
CA PRO A 237 30.15 -3.25 -8.15
C PRO A 237 29.96 -1.95 -8.94
N VAL A 238 28.72 -1.50 -9.13
CA VAL A 238 28.38 -0.23 -9.79
C VAL A 238 27.85 0.73 -8.74
N ALA A 239 28.32 1.97 -8.73
CA ALA A 239 27.82 2.99 -7.82
C ALA A 239 27.74 4.35 -8.53
N ASN A 240 26.79 5.17 -8.09
CA ASN A 240 26.72 6.56 -8.52
C ASN A 240 27.76 7.39 -7.74
N THR A 241 28.98 7.50 -8.27
CA THR A 241 30.06 8.31 -7.68
C THR A 241 29.79 9.83 -7.71
N GLY A 242 28.68 10.22 -8.35
CA GLY A 242 28.10 11.55 -8.30
C GLY A 242 27.38 11.81 -6.97
N CYS A 243 26.24 11.19 -6.69
CA CYS A 243 25.48 11.53 -5.47
C CYS A 243 25.88 10.69 -4.24
N CYS A 244 26.22 9.41 -4.43
CA CYS A 244 26.33 8.42 -3.36
C CYS A 244 27.65 7.64 -3.43
N ASP A 245 28.78 8.35 -3.51
CA ASP A 245 30.11 7.73 -3.66
C ASP A 245 30.52 6.95 -2.39
N PRO A 246 30.67 5.62 -2.44
CA PRO A 246 30.98 4.82 -1.25
C PRO A 246 32.39 5.09 -0.69
N ARG A 247 33.28 5.74 -1.47
CA ARG A 247 34.68 6.00 -1.07
C ARG A 247 34.85 7.18 -0.11
N VAL A 248 33.84 8.03 0.00
CA VAL A 248 33.90 9.22 0.87
C VAL A 248 33.28 8.98 2.25
N HIS A 249 32.73 7.78 2.48
CA HIS A 249 32.11 7.39 3.74
C HIS A 249 32.90 6.23 4.37
N ASP A 250 32.81 6.09 5.69
CA ASP A 250 33.35 4.93 6.41
C ASP A 250 32.28 4.27 7.26
N SER A 251 32.03 2.98 7.00
CA SER A 251 31.12 2.14 7.75
C SER A 251 31.62 0.69 7.69
N THR A 252 31.32 -0.07 8.75
CA THR A 252 31.56 -1.51 8.78
C THR A 252 30.24 -2.22 8.98
N LEU A 253 29.87 -3.04 7.98
CA LEU A 253 28.73 -3.94 8.04
C LEU A 253 29.23 -5.31 8.50
N LEU A 254 28.67 -5.81 9.59
CA LEU A 254 28.83 -7.18 10.05
C LEU A 254 27.65 -8.01 9.54
N ILE A 255 27.94 -9.18 8.97
CA ILE A 255 26.93 -10.16 8.55
C ILE A 255 27.24 -11.47 9.25
N ASP A 256 26.31 -11.95 10.06
CA ASP A 256 26.44 -13.20 10.84
C ASP A 256 26.02 -14.40 10.00
N SER A 257 24.87 -14.29 9.34
CA SER A 257 24.34 -15.35 8.49
C SER A 257 23.57 -14.80 7.29
N PHE A 258 23.51 -15.61 6.24
CA PHE A 258 22.69 -15.38 5.06
C PHE A 258 22.15 -16.72 4.58
N SER A 259 20.87 -16.80 4.21
CA SER A 259 20.31 -17.98 3.56
C SER A 259 19.40 -17.65 2.40
N ILE A 260 19.38 -18.58 1.44
CA ILE A 260 18.53 -18.53 0.26
C ILE A 260 17.66 -19.79 0.24
N GLN A 261 16.36 -19.59 0.11
CA GLN A 261 15.40 -20.63 -0.22
C GLN A 261 14.83 -20.33 -1.62
N PRO A 262 15.36 -20.99 -2.68
CA PRO A 262 14.90 -20.78 -4.05
C PRO A 262 13.43 -21.12 -4.24
N VAL A 263 12.95 -22.11 -3.49
CA VAL A 263 11.54 -22.36 -3.25
C VAL A 263 11.35 -22.43 -1.75
N LYS A 264 10.54 -21.53 -1.19
CA LYS A 264 10.23 -21.50 0.24
C LYS A 264 9.67 -22.85 0.66
N ALA A 265 10.44 -23.55 1.48
CA ALA A 265 10.07 -24.85 2.02
C ALA A 265 9.19 -24.68 3.26
N ASP A 266 8.48 -25.75 3.62
CA ASP A 266 7.84 -25.80 4.93
C ASP A 266 8.91 -25.89 6.01
N VAL A 267 8.81 -25.04 7.03
CA VAL A 267 9.72 -25.09 8.17
C VAL A 267 9.44 -26.37 8.97
N PRO A 268 10.41 -27.30 9.08
CA PRO A 268 10.20 -28.55 9.79
C PRO A 268 9.87 -28.31 11.26
N ASN A 269 8.92 -29.07 11.79
CA ASN A 269 8.49 -29.02 13.20
C ASN A 269 7.77 -27.74 13.67
N VAL A 270 7.44 -26.81 12.77
CA VAL A 270 6.54 -25.69 13.08
C VAL A 270 5.11 -26.08 12.72
N ASP A 271 4.27 -26.27 13.74
CA ASP A 271 2.82 -26.46 13.57
C ASP A 271 2.11 -25.11 13.75
N LEU A 272 1.81 -24.44 12.63
CA LEU A 272 1.14 -23.14 12.62
C LEU A 272 -0.19 -23.17 13.37
N LYS A 273 -0.94 -24.27 13.26
CA LYS A 273 -2.22 -24.43 13.95
C LYS A 273 -2.00 -24.47 15.47
N LEU A 274 -1.02 -25.26 15.91
CA LEU A 274 -0.68 -25.37 17.32
C LEU A 274 -0.22 -24.02 17.89
N VAL A 275 0.57 -23.24 17.15
CA VAL A 275 0.99 -21.89 17.58
C VAL A 275 -0.23 -21.00 17.84
N LEU A 276 -1.18 -20.95 16.92
CA LEU A 276 -2.40 -20.13 17.07
C LEU A 276 -3.27 -20.60 18.24
N MET A 277 -3.35 -21.91 18.48
CA MET A 277 -4.02 -22.47 19.66
C MET A 277 -3.32 -22.04 20.95
N GLN A 278 -1.99 -22.14 21.03
CA GLN A 278 -1.20 -21.73 22.19
C GLN A 278 -1.36 -20.23 22.49
N PHE A 279 -1.35 -19.38 21.47
CA PHE A 279 -1.62 -17.94 21.64
C PHE A 279 -3.05 -17.66 22.09
N THR A 280 -4.03 -18.38 21.56
CA THR A 280 -5.42 -18.24 22.00
C THR A 280 -5.59 -18.62 23.46
N ASP A 281 -5.04 -19.77 23.86
CA ASP A 281 -5.09 -20.25 25.24
C ASP A 281 -4.29 -19.31 26.17
N HIS A 282 -3.24 -18.67 25.66
CA HIS A 282 -2.51 -17.62 26.37
C HIS A 282 -3.36 -16.40 26.67
N LEU A 283 -4.05 -15.87 25.65
CA LEU A 283 -4.93 -14.70 25.78
C LEU A 283 -6.06 -14.94 26.79
N LYS A 284 -6.62 -16.15 26.82
CA LYS A 284 -7.68 -16.54 27.76
C LYS A 284 -7.21 -16.82 29.18
N GLY A 285 -5.88 -16.91 29.39
CA GLY A 285 -5.29 -17.33 30.66
C GLY A 285 -5.40 -18.83 30.94
N ASP A 286 -5.77 -19.64 29.95
CA ASP A 286 -5.81 -21.11 30.05
C ASP A 286 -4.39 -21.71 30.07
N THR A 287 -3.43 -21.04 29.42
CA THR A 287 -1.98 -21.32 29.47
C THR A 287 -1.23 -20.01 29.65
N ILE A 288 -0.06 -19.99 30.27
CA ILE A 288 0.77 -18.78 30.35
C ILE A 288 2.09 -19.01 29.62
N LEU A 289 2.29 -18.30 28.52
CA LEU A 289 3.54 -18.29 27.78
C LEU A 289 4.44 -17.18 28.32
N SER A 290 5.69 -17.51 28.63
CA SER A 290 6.72 -16.49 28.91
C SER A 290 6.98 -15.62 27.67
N ASP A 291 7.41 -14.38 27.86
CA ASP A 291 7.74 -13.45 26.76
C ASP A 291 8.67 -14.08 25.71
N ALA A 292 9.73 -14.77 26.15
CA ALA A 292 10.65 -15.47 25.24
C ALA A 292 9.95 -16.55 24.37
N LYS A 293 8.92 -17.22 24.89
CA LYS A 293 8.13 -18.21 24.14
C LYS A 293 7.15 -17.54 23.19
N GLN A 294 6.59 -16.40 23.58
CA GLN A 294 5.73 -15.61 22.69
C GLN A 294 6.54 -15.11 21.49
N SER A 295 7.72 -14.54 21.71
CA SER A 295 8.64 -14.10 20.67
C SER A 295 9.05 -15.24 19.74
N GLN A 296 9.47 -16.39 20.31
CA GLN A 296 9.83 -17.56 19.51
C GLN A 296 8.66 -18.03 18.62
N TYR A 297 7.46 -18.21 19.19
CA TYR A 297 6.32 -18.69 18.43
C TYR A 297 5.85 -17.70 17.36
N ALA A 298 5.95 -16.40 17.62
CA ALA A 298 5.63 -15.40 16.61
C ALA A 298 6.64 -15.47 15.45
N GLN A 299 7.93 -15.56 15.75
CA GLN A 299 8.98 -15.73 14.74
C GLN A 299 8.79 -17.02 13.94
N ASP A 300 8.53 -18.15 14.62
CA ASP A 300 8.24 -19.44 13.98
C ASP A 300 7.03 -19.31 13.03
N PHE A 301 5.96 -18.66 13.49
CA PHE A 301 4.75 -18.48 12.67
C PHE A 301 5.01 -17.63 11.43
N LEU A 302 5.61 -16.45 11.60
CA LEU A 302 5.83 -15.47 10.54
C LEU A 302 6.80 -15.99 9.47
N SER A 303 7.85 -16.69 9.89
CA SER A 303 8.80 -17.32 8.97
C SER A 303 8.19 -18.54 8.26
N ALA A 304 7.42 -19.39 8.97
CA ALA A 304 6.89 -20.63 8.41
C ALA A 304 5.59 -20.47 7.60
N PHE A 305 4.88 -19.35 7.72
CA PHE A 305 3.66 -19.14 6.94
C PHE A 305 3.96 -19.14 5.43
N ASN A 306 3.37 -20.08 4.70
CA ASN A 306 3.58 -20.31 3.28
C ASN A 306 2.25 -20.57 2.54
N TYR A 307 1.29 -19.64 2.67
CA TYR A 307 -0.06 -19.74 2.07
C TYR A 307 -0.93 -20.93 2.51
N LYS A 308 -0.62 -21.55 3.65
CA LYS A 308 -1.37 -22.70 4.19
C LYS A 308 -2.68 -22.34 4.88
N TRP A 309 -3.41 -21.37 4.34
CA TRP A 309 -4.64 -20.86 4.95
C TRP A 309 -5.69 -21.95 5.26
N PRO A 310 -6.02 -22.88 4.34
CA PRO A 310 -7.05 -23.88 4.61
C PRO A 310 -6.77 -24.73 5.85
N GLU A 311 -5.51 -24.94 6.21
CA GLU A 311 -5.09 -25.74 7.37
C GLU A 311 -5.27 -24.99 8.69
N ILE A 312 -5.21 -23.66 8.67
CA ILE A 312 -5.22 -22.81 9.86
C ILE A 312 -6.46 -21.93 10.00
N ALA A 313 -7.32 -21.82 8.97
CA ALA A 313 -8.40 -20.82 8.89
C ALA A 313 -9.27 -20.73 10.16
N ILE A 314 -9.68 -21.88 10.72
CA ILE A 314 -10.49 -21.94 11.94
C ILE A 314 -9.74 -21.36 13.15
N GLU A 315 -8.49 -21.79 13.37
CA GLU A 315 -7.70 -21.33 14.52
C GLU A 315 -7.21 -19.90 14.32
N ALA A 316 -6.95 -19.47 13.08
CA ALA A 316 -6.59 -18.09 12.75
C ALA A 316 -7.75 -17.15 13.08
N ARG A 317 -8.97 -17.47 12.65
CA ARG A 317 -10.17 -16.70 13.01
C ARG A 317 -10.37 -16.66 14.53
N ARG A 318 -10.26 -17.81 15.20
CA ARG A 318 -10.42 -17.92 16.65
C ARG A 318 -9.36 -17.08 17.39
N PHE A 319 -8.10 -17.16 16.98
CA PHE A 319 -7.00 -16.40 17.57
C PHE A 319 -7.20 -14.90 17.38
N VAL A 320 -7.46 -14.43 16.15
CA VAL A 320 -7.65 -13.01 15.86
C VAL A 320 -8.86 -12.44 16.59
N THR A 321 -9.96 -13.20 16.66
CA THR A 321 -11.17 -12.80 17.41
C THR A 321 -10.87 -12.71 18.90
N THR A 322 -10.21 -13.73 19.48
CA THR A 322 -9.86 -13.74 20.90
C THR A 322 -8.86 -12.64 21.24
N TYR A 323 -7.88 -12.38 20.37
CA TYR A 323 -6.93 -11.27 20.55
C TYR A 323 -7.71 -9.97 20.68
N HIS A 324 -8.66 -9.74 19.77
CA HIS A 324 -9.47 -8.54 19.82
C HIS A 324 -10.31 -8.45 21.11
N ASP A 325 -11.05 -9.51 21.45
CA ASP A 325 -11.94 -9.53 22.62
C ASP A 325 -11.18 -9.25 23.94
N GLU A 326 -9.92 -9.70 24.03
CA GLU A 326 -9.10 -9.59 25.25
C GLU A 326 -8.16 -8.36 25.26
N GLN A 327 -7.75 -7.83 24.09
CA GLN A 327 -6.72 -6.78 23.97
C GLN A 327 -7.18 -5.50 23.25
N GLY A 328 -8.34 -5.51 22.58
CA GLY A 328 -8.82 -4.37 21.79
C GLY A 328 -8.36 -4.37 20.32
N PRO A 329 -8.44 -3.23 19.61
CA PRO A 329 -8.03 -3.13 18.20
C PRO A 329 -6.52 -3.26 18.02
N ILE A 330 -6.07 -3.59 16.80
CA ILE A 330 -4.64 -3.58 16.47
C ILE A 330 -4.08 -2.16 16.49
N PHE A 331 -4.81 -1.17 16.00
CA PHE A 331 -4.37 0.23 16.02
C PHE A 331 -5.23 1.01 17.01
N ASP A 332 -4.57 1.64 17.98
CA ASP A 332 -5.13 2.58 18.95
C ASP A 332 -4.22 3.83 19.03
N GLU A 333 -4.52 4.78 19.91
CA GLU A 333 -3.75 6.02 20.02
C GLU A 333 -2.27 5.79 20.39
N ASP A 334 -1.96 4.75 21.16
CA ASP A 334 -0.63 4.46 21.72
C ASP A 334 0.19 3.48 20.85
N GLN A 335 -0.43 2.82 19.87
CA GLN A 335 0.16 1.73 19.12
C GLN A 335 -0.02 1.90 17.60
N ARG A 336 0.70 2.87 17.05
CA ARG A 336 0.64 3.22 15.62
C ARG A 336 1.69 2.52 14.76
N ASN A 337 2.82 2.11 15.33
CA ASN A 337 3.95 1.53 14.59
C ASN A 337 4.01 0.00 14.76
N PRO A 338 3.79 -0.80 13.69
CA PRO A 338 3.87 -2.25 13.77
C PRO A 338 5.22 -2.80 14.23
N SER A 339 6.30 -2.03 14.08
CA SER A 339 7.63 -2.40 14.57
C SER A 339 7.72 -2.52 16.09
N ASN A 340 6.79 -1.88 16.80
CA ASN A 340 6.72 -1.90 18.26
C ASN A 340 5.70 -2.91 18.81
N PHE A 341 5.07 -3.71 17.94
CA PHE A 341 4.03 -4.64 18.36
C PHE A 341 4.60 -5.80 19.18
N ALA A 342 3.89 -6.14 20.25
CA ALA A 342 4.14 -7.37 20.99
C ALA A 342 3.94 -8.60 20.08
N PRO A 343 4.57 -9.75 20.37
CA PRO A 343 4.59 -10.91 19.47
C PRO A 343 3.21 -11.38 18.99
N LEU A 344 2.23 -11.49 19.88
CA LEU A 344 0.86 -11.90 19.52
C LEU A 344 0.17 -10.86 18.62
N LYS A 345 0.39 -9.57 18.91
CA LYS A 345 -0.17 -8.47 18.13
C LYS A 345 0.39 -8.46 16.71
N ALA A 346 1.69 -8.71 16.55
CA ALA A 346 2.34 -8.84 15.23
C ALA A 346 1.72 -9.99 14.41
N VAL A 347 1.48 -11.16 15.00
CA VAL A 347 0.82 -12.27 14.30
C VAL A 347 -0.65 -11.98 13.98
N ALA A 348 -1.39 -11.33 14.89
CA ALA A 348 -2.77 -10.93 14.63
C ALA A 348 -2.87 -9.90 13.51
N TYR A 349 -1.97 -8.90 13.49
CA TYR A 349 -1.85 -7.91 12.44
C TYR A 349 -1.53 -8.55 11.08
N PHE A 350 -0.52 -9.42 11.03
CA PHE A 350 -0.14 -10.15 9.82
C PHE A 350 -1.31 -10.98 9.25
N LEU A 351 -2.02 -11.71 10.10
CA LEU A 351 -3.18 -12.51 9.68
C LEU A 351 -4.29 -11.63 9.11
N LYS A 352 -4.60 -10.50 9.75
CA LYS A 352 -5.59 -9.55 9.21
C LYS A 352 -5.16 -8.99 7.85
N GLN A 353 -3.89 -8.61 7.69
CA GLN A 353 -3.35 -8.14 6.41
C GLN A 353 -3.47 -9.23 5.35
N TRP A 354 -3.03 -10.46 5.65
CA TRP A 354 -3.07 -11.55 4.69
C TRP A 354 -4.51 -11.88 4.26
N VAL A 355 -5.45 -11.90 5.21
CA VAL A 355 -6.88 -12.14 4.92
C VAL A 355 -7.45 -11.05 4.02
N PHE A 356 -7.18 -9.79 4.32
CA PHE A 356 -7.68 -8.68 3.52
C PHE A 356 -7.04 -8.61 2.13
N ASP A 357 -5.73 -8.82 2.04
CA ASP A 357 -4.98 -8.70 0.80
C ASP A 357 -5.27 -9.88 -0.15
N ASN A 358 -5.41 -11.10 0.39
CA ASN A 358 -5.52 -12.33 -0.41
C ASN A 358 -6.88 -13.02 -0.23
N ALA A 359 -7.26 -13.34 1.01
CA ALA A 359 -8.34 -14.29 1.26
C ALA A 359 -9.68 -13.84 0.66
N VAL A 360 -10.00 -12.54 0.76
CA VAL A 360 -11.26 -11.97 0.21
C VAL A 360 -11.49 -12.22 -1.28
N THR A 361 -10.46 -12.59 -2.05
CA THR A 361 -10.57 -12.93 -3.48
C THR A 361 -10.25 -14.38 -3.82
N VAL A 362 -9.54 -15.13 -2.96
CA VAL A 362 -8.99 -16.45 -3.33
C VAL A 362 -9.44 -17.61 -2.44
N VAL A 363 -10.07 -17.36 -1.30
CA VAL A 363 -10.59 -18.42 -0.41
C VAL A 363 -12.12 -18.48 -0.46
N PRO A 364 -12.74 -19.60 -0.02
CA PRO A 364 -14.20 -19.68 0.06
C PRO A 364 -14.79 -18.57 0.93
N LEU A 365 -15.80 -17.87 0.42
CA LEU A 365 -16.47 -16.78 1.17
C LEU A 365 -17.06 -17.25 2.51
N SER A 366 -17.41 -18.53 2.64
CA SER A 366 -17.88 -19.13 3.89
C SER A 366 -16.88 -19.03 5.04
N ASP A 367 -15.58 -18.92 4.72
CA ASP A 367 -14.53 -18.79 5.73
C ASP A 367 -14.47 -17.37 6.31
N LEU A 368 -15.00 -16.39 5.57
CA LEU A 368 -14.97 -14.96 5.88
C LEU A 368 -16.33 -14.40 6.30
N GLU A 369 -17.42 -15.10 6.02
CA GLU A 369 -18.78 -14.63 6.28
C GLU A 369 -19.03 -14.39 7.78
N GLY A 370 -19.48 -13.17 8.08
CA GLY A 370 -19.68 -12.69 9.44
C GLY A 370 -18.37 -12.41 10.20
N TRP A 371 -17.23 -12.34 9.51
CA TRP A 371 -15.96 -11.98 10.14
C TRP A 371 -15.62 -10.50 9.89
N ALA A 372 -16.28 -9.64 10.67
CA ALA A 372 -15.90 -8.23 10.76
C ALA A 372 -14.58 -8.08 11.53
N PHE A 373 -13.68 -7.23 11.04
CA PHE A 373 -12.50 -6.83 11.78
C PHE A 373 -12.85 -5.64 12.68
N GLU A 374 -12.46 -5.68 13.96
CA GLU A 374 -12.87 -4.64 14.91
C GLU A 374 -12.45 -3.23 14.46
N GLU A 375 -11.29 -3.08 13.82
CA GLU A 375 -10.81 -1.78 13.35
C GLU A 375 -11.86 -1.08 12.47
N SER A 376 -12.75 -1.83 11.82
CA SER A 376 -13.88 -1.28 11.07
C SER A 376 -14.76 -0.35 11.90
N ARG A 377 -14.90 -0.58 13.22
CA ARG A 377 -15.72 0.27 14.11
C ARG A 377 -15.10 1.64 14.34
N TYR A 378 -13.78 1.71 14.33
CA TYR A 378 -13.01 2.95 14.48
C TYR A 378 -12.86 3.66 13.13
N TYR A 379 -12.51 2.90 12.08
CA TYR A 379 -12.39 3.41 10.73
C TYR A 379 -12.56 2.26 9.71
N PRO A 380 -13.50 2.34 8.75
CA PRO A 380 -14.29 3.51 8.33
C PRO A 380 -15.55 3.78 9.17
N GLY A 381 -15.77 3.08 10.28
CA GLY A 381 -16.85 3.33 11.22
C GLY A 381 -17.91 2.21 11.24
N SER A 382 -18.70 2.18 12.31
CA SER A 382 -19.72 1.15 12.52
C SER A 382 -21.02 1.36 11.72
N VAL A 383 -21.70 0.25 11.41
CA VAL A 383 -23.09 0.23 10.93
C VAL A 383 -24.02 -0.04 12.12
N ALA A 384 -25.13 0.70 12.20
CA ALA A 384 -26.14 0.48 13.24
C ALA A 384 -26.69 -0.97 13.18
N PRO A 385 -26.80 -1.69 14.31
CA PRO A 385 -27.30 -3.07 14.32
C PRO A 385 -28.67 -3.24 13.64
N GLU A 386 -29.55 -2.26 13.81
CA GLU A 386 -30.90 -2.19 13.26
C GLU A 386 -30.98 -1.73 11.80
N ALA A 387 -29.86 -1.36 11.17
CA ALA A 387 -29.85 -0.90 9.79
C ALA A 387 -30.37 -2.01 8.85
N PRO A 388 -31.38 -1.74 8.01
CA PRO A 388 -31.97 -2.76 7.16
C PRO A 388 -30.98 -3.16 6.07
N ARG A 389 -30.79 -4.48 5.89
CA ARG A 389 -30.11 -5.04 4.72
C ARG A 389 -31.13 -5.05 3.59
N ILE A 390 -30.85 -4.28 2.54
CA ILE A 390 -31.80 -4.00 1.46
C ILE A 390 -31.40 -4.71 0.17
N GLU A 391 -32.40 -4.83 -0.71
CA GLU A 391 -32.19 -5.05 -2.14
C GLU A 391 -32.42 -3.72 -2.85
N ARG A 392 -31.45 -3.30 -3.68
CA ARG A 392 -31.52 -2.06 -4.45
C ARG A 392 -31.20 -2.35 -5.91
N TYR A 393 -32.11 -1.90 -6.78
CA TYR A 393 -31.84 -1.79 -8.21
C TYR A 393 -31.33 -0.38 -8.51
N ILE A 394 -30.19 -0.29 -9.19
CA ILE A 394 -29.55 0.96 -9.59
C ILE A 394 -29.16 0.96 -11.06
N GLU A 395 -29.07 2.16 -11.64
CA GLU A 395 -28.37 2.42 -12.89
C GLU A 395 -26.97 2.98 -12.60
N VAL A 396 -25.98 2.47 -13.33
CA VAL A 396 -24.59 2.96 -13.27
C VAL A 396 -24.20 3.42 -14.67
N ASP A 397 -23.66 4.64 -14.79
CA ASP A 397 -23.04 5.09 -16.03
C ASP A 397 -21.67 4.43 -16.22
N ALA A 398 -21.64 3.42 -17.08
CA ALA A 398 -20.46 2.68 -17.49
C ALA A 398 -19.85 3.24 -18.78
N THR A 399 -20.02 4.55 -19.01
CA THR A 399 -19.29 5.33 -20.00
C THR A 399 -18.26 6.20 -19.30
N TYR A 400 -17.02 6.13 -19.75
CA TYR A 400 -15.96 7.00 -19.25
C TYR A 400 -14.90 7.24 -20.32
N ARG A 401 -14.62 8.52 -20.57
CA ARG A 401 -13.63 8.95 -21.54
C ARG A 401 -13.02 10.28 -21.11
N SER A 402 -11.72 10.27 -20.89
CA SER A 402 -10.91 11.45 -20.64
C SER A 402 -10.96 12.44 -21.80
N ASP A 403 -10.72 13.72 -21.50
CA ASP A 403 -10.56 14.76 -22.51
C ASP A 403 -9.05 15.04 -22.69
N PRO A 404 -8.48 14.81 -23.89
CA PRO A 404 -7.06 15.10 -24.16
C PRO A 404 -6.65 16.57 -23.91
N GLY A 405 -7.61 17.50 -23.87
CA GLY A 405 -7.38 18.90 -23.51
C GLY A 405 -7.43 19.20 -22.01
N LEU A 406 -7.81 18.22 -21.18
CA LEU A 406 -7.94 18.31 -19.73
C LEU A 406 -7.23 17.10 -19.09
N MET A 407 -5.93 17.23 -18.85
CA MET A 407 -5.18 16.20 -18.12
C MET A 407 -5.43 16.37 -16.62
N LEU A 408 -5.89 15.32 -15.97
CA LEU A 408 -6.04 15.23 -14.52
C LEU A 408 -5.21 14.04 -13.98
N ASN A 409 -4.69 14.12 -12.76
CA ASN A 409 -4.11 12.92 -12.12
C ASN A 409 -5.24 11.91 -11.78
N GLY A 410 -4.91 10.62 -11.80
CA GLY A 410 -5.85 9.56 -11.42
C GLY A 410 -7.03 9.43 -12.38
N GLN A 411 -6.82 9.67 -13.70
CA GLN A 411 -7.88 9.72 -14.71
C GLN A 411 -8.07 8.41 -15.46
N GLU A 412 -7.33 7.36 -15.07
CA GLU A 412 -7.30 6.04 -15.70
C GLU A 412 -8.62 5.27 -15.46
N THR A 413 -9.35 5.67 -14.42
CA THR A 413 -10.68 5.16 -14.07
C THR A 413 -11.55 6.27 -13.48
N ILE A 414 -12.85 6.01 -13.37
CA ILE A 414 -13.81 6.83 -12.63
C ILE A 414 -14.60 6.01 -11.63
N LEU A 415 -14.83 6.56 -10.44
CA LEU A 415 -15.69 5.96 -9.44
C LEU A 415 -17.13 6.45 -9.61
N ARG A 416 -18.09 5.53 -9.57
CA ARG A 416 -19.53 5.79 -9.64
C ARG A 416 -20.19 5.45 -8.30
N PRO A 417 -20.80 6.44 -7.61
CA PRO A 417 -21.49 6.21 -6.35
C PRO A 417 -22.78 5.41 -6.53
N THR A 418 -23.04 4.54 -5.55
CA THR A 418 -24.25 3.69 -5.54
C THR A 418 -25.29 4.13 -4.50
N GLY A 419 -24.91 4.95 -3.53
CA GLY A 419 -25.75 5.25 -2.35
C GLY A 419 -25.92 4.05 -1.41
N LEU A 420 -24.97 3.11 -1.41
CA LEU A 420 -24.99 1.91 -0.58
C LEU A 420 -23.70 1.77 0.24
N TYR A 421 -23.82 1.12 1.39
CA TYR A 421 -22.74 0.79 2.31
C TYR A 421 -22.72 -0.72 2.57
N VAL A 422 -21.55 -1.34 2.48
CA VAL A 422 -21.34 -2.75 2.80
C VAL A 422 -20.98 -2.88 4.28
N PRO A 423 -21.79 -3.58 5.10
CA PRO A 423 -21.42 -3.84 6.48
C PRO A 423 -20.18 -4.72 6.57
N ALA A 424 -19.32 -4.43 7.56
CA ALA A 424 -18.08 -5.16 7.79
C ALA A 424 -18.32 -6.67 7.96
N GLY A 425 -17.60 -7.49 7.19
CA GLY A 425 -17.68 -8.95 7.25
C GLY A 425 -18.97 -9.57 6.71
N GLU A 426 -19.95 -8.78 6.28
CA GLU A 426 -21.19 -9.30 5.70
C GLU A 426 -21.04 -9.54 4.20
N ARG A 427 -21.71 -10.60 3.72
CA ARG A 427 -21.78 -10.94 2.31
C ARG A 427 -22.83 -10.09 1.61
N ILE A 428 -22.48 -9.51 0.47
CA ILE A 428 -23.45 -8.95 -0.47
C ILE A 428 -23.45 -9.71 -1.79
N GLU A 429 -24.57 -9.66 -2.48
CA GLU A 429 -24.72 -10.21 -3.83
C GLU A 429 -24.93 -9.07 -4.84
N ILE A 430 -24.18 -9.11 -5.93
CA ILE A 430 -24.26 -8.16 -7.04
C ILE A 430 -24.69 -8.93 -8.28
N THR A 431 -25.81 -8.56 -8.88
CA THR A 431 -26.29 -9.08 -10.16
C THR A 431 -26.22 -7.99 -11.22
N LEU A 432 -25.55 -8.28 -12.33
CA LEU A 432 -25.19 -7.33 -13.39
C LEU A 432 -25.98 -7.60 -14.66
N ASP A 433 -26.15 -6.55 -15.46
CA ASP A 433 -26.45 -6.67 -16.88
C ASP A 433 -25.37 -7.50 -17.60
N GLU A 434 -25.77 -8.43 -18.48
CA GLU A 434 -24.86 -9.31 -19.22
C GLU A 434 -23.81 -8.51 -20.01
N LYS A 435 -24.18 -7.33 -20.53
CA LYS A 435 -23.25 -6.48 -21.30
C LYS A 435 -22.09 -5.92 -20.47
N ALA A 436 -22.20 -5.90 -19.14
CA ALA A 436 -21.17 -5.39 -18.23
C ALA A 436 -20.14 -6.47 -17.83
N VAL A 437 -20.49 -7.75 -18.01
CA VAL A 437 -19.67 -8.87 -17.57
C VAL A 437 -18.34 -8.91 -18.32
N GLY A 438 -17.24 -8.90 -17.57
CA GLY A 438 -15.88 -8.98 -18.12
C GLY A 438 -15.40 -7.75 -18.88
N GLN A 439 -16.08 -6.60 -18.75
CA GLN A 439 -15.71 -5.35 -19.44
C GLN A 439 -14.71 -4.48 -18.66
N GLY A 440 -14.02 -5.05 -17.67
CA GLY A 440 -13.05 -4.32 -16.84
C GLY A 440 -13.65 -3.46 -15.72
N ILE A 441 -14.97 -3.40 -15.57
CA ILE A 441 -15.66 -2.74 -14.44
C ILE A 441 -15.37 -3.52 -13.16
N LYS A 442 -15.13 -2.80 -12.05
CA LYS A 442 -14.91 -3.37 -10.73
C LYS A 442 -15.93 -2.83 -9.73
N ALA A 443 -16.40 -3.67 -8.80
CA ALA A 443 -17.07 -3.18 -7.60
C ALA A 443 -16.02 -2.84 -6.54
N VAL A 444 -16.08 -1.66 -5.95
CA VAL A 444 -15.14 -1.19 -4.94
C VAL A 444 -15.88 -1.02 -3.61
N VAL A 445 -15.38 -1.66 -2.56
CA VAL A 445 -15.88 -1.50 -1.20
C VAL A 445 -14.87 -0.68 -0.42
N GLY A 446 -15.29 0.50 0.05
CA GLY A 446 -14.46 1.50 0.73
C GLY A 446 -13.98 2.61 -0.22
N LEU A 447 -14.00 3.85 0.27
CA LEU A 447 -13.55 5.03 -0.49
C LEU A 447 -12.09 5.38 -0.17
N GLN A 448 -11.59 5.02 1.02
CA GLN A 448 -10.19 5.22 1.44
C GLN A 448 -9.30 4.15 0.82
N ARG A 449 -8.92 4.39 -0.44
CA ARG A 449 -8.20 3.44 -1.30
C ARG A 449 -6.68 3.44 -1.10
N ALA A 450 -6.13 4.45 -0.43
CA ALA A 450 -4.71 4.57 -0.23
C ALA A 450 -4.17 3.44 0.67
N ASP A 451 -3.11 2.78 0.20
CA ASP A 451 -2.26 1.94 1.03
C ASP A 451 -1.31 2.83 1.84
N LEU A 452 -1.60 2.98 3.13
CA LEU A 452 -0.77 3.81 4.00
C LEU A 452 0.65 3.24 4.15
N GLU A 453 0.80 1.92 4.00
CA GLU A 453 2.07 1.21 4.15
C GLU A 453 3.08 1.51 3.04
N ALA A 454 2.62 2.14 1.95
CA ALA A 454 3.46 2.53 0.84
C ALA A 454 4.42 3.68 1.21
N THR A 455 4.04 4.56 2.14
CA THR A 455 4.85 5.74 2.50
C THR A 455 5.00 5.98 4.00
N TRP A 456 4.19 5.31 4.83
CA TRP A 456 4.23 5.43 6.28
C TRP A 456 4.68 4.14 6.96
N THR A 457 5.29 4.29 8.13
CA THR A 457 5.61 3.21 9.09
C THR A 457 4.73 3.27 10.34
N GLU A 458 3.88 4.30 10.46
CA GLU A 458 2.91 4.51 11.53
C GLU A 458 1.52 4.76 10.98
N PHE A 459 0.51 4.17 11.62
CA PHE A 459 -0.85 4.11 11.09
C PHE A 459 -1.90 4.50 12.13
N ALA A 460 -2.75 5.45 11.77
CA ALA A 460 -3.95 5.90 12.51
C ALA A 460 -5.19 5.03 12.21
N ARG A 461 -5.12 4.20 11.17
CA ARG A 461 -6.10 3.15 10.85
C ARG A 461 -5.38 1.93 10.31
N PHE A 462 -6.08 0.81 10.11
CA PHE A 462 -5.49 -0.32 9.40
C PHE A 462 -4.98 0.11 8.01
N PRO A 463 -3.76 -0.30 7.56
CA PRO A 463 -3.11 0.32 6.39
C PRO A 463 -3.90 0.26 5.09
N ARG A 464 -4.63 -0.84 4.88
CA ARG A 464 -5.48 -1.10 3.71
C ARG A 464 -6.86 -1.56 4.16
N ILE A 465 -7.89 -0.84 3.74
CA ILE A 465 -9.29 -1.13 4.13
C ILE A 465 -10.27 -1.22 2.95
N SER A 466 -9.89 -0.69 1.78
CA SER A 466 -10.73 -0.69 0.58
C SER A 466 -10.26 -1.73 -0.43
N LYS A 467 -11.21 -2.43 -1.06
CA LYS A 467 -10.92 -3.52 -2.01
C LYS A 467 -11.76 -3.40 -3.27
N ALA A 468 -11.14 -3.63 -4.43
CA ALA A 468 -11.80 -3.72 -5.73
C ALA A 468 -11.98 -5.19 -6.14
N PHE A 469 -13.16 -5.52 -6.67
CA PHE A 469 -13.57 -6.85 -7.10
C PHE A 469 -13.96 -6.82 -8.57
N SER A 470 -13.27 -7.58 -9.42
CA SER A 470 -13.53 -7.64 -10.86
C SER A 470 -14.89 -8.30 -11.16
N LEU A 471 -15.68 -7.66 -12.01
CA LEU A 471 -17.02 -8.12 -12.37
C LEU A 471 -16.99 -9.06 -13.57
N THR A 472 -16.51 -10.28 -13.37
CA THR A 472 -16.30 -11.29 -14.42
C THR A 472 -17.47 -12.25 -14.61
N GLN A 473 -18.51 -12.14 -13.79
CA GLN A 473 -19.69 -13.01 -13.81
C GLN A 473 -20.96 -12.18 -13.65
N ALA A 474 -22.08 -12.64 -14.23
CA ALA A 474 -23.37 -11.94 -14.14
C ALA A 474 -23.92 -11.86 -12.71
N SER A 475 -23.48 -12.75 -11.82
CA SER A 475 -23.76 -12.68 -10.39
C SER A 475 -22.47 -12.96 -9.63
N LEU A 476 -22.13 -12.08 -8.70
CA LEU A 476 -20.93 -12.15 -7.87
C LEU A 476 -21.31 -11.92 -6.41
N SER A 477 -20.67 -12.65 -5.51
CA SER A 477 -20.72 -12.38 -4.08
C SER A 477 -19.39 -11.85 -3.58
N ILE A 478 -19.42 -10.82 -2.75
CA ILE A 478 -18.22 -10.20 -2.19
C ILE A 478 -18.37 -9.98 -0.69
N ILE A 479 -17.25 -9.98 0.03
CA ILE A 479 -17.12 -9.68 1.46
C ILE A 479 -15.93 -8.75 1.63
N ASN A 480 -16.07 -7.71 2.45
CA ASN A 480 -14.97 -6.90 2.94
C ASN A 480 -14.99 -6.91 4.49
N PRO A 481 -13.96 -7.42 5.19
CA PRO A 481 -13.89 -7.43 6.65
C PRO A 481 -13.98 -6.05 7.32
N PHE A 482 -13.66 -4.96 6.61
CA PHE A 482 -13.79 -3.58 7.10
C PHE A 482 -15.10 -2.90 6.68
N GLY A 483 -15.78 -3.42 5.67
CA GLY A 483 -16.94 -2.75 5.08
C GLY A 483 -16.56 -1.44 4.38
N GLY A 484 -17.55 -0.59 4.12
CA GLY A 484 -17.35 0.72 3.48
C GLY A 484 -18.42 1.04 2.43
N GLY A 485 -18.38 2.27 1.89
CA GLY A 485 -19.24 2.64 0.75
C GLY A 485 -19.02 1.73 -0.45
N LEU A 486 -20.08 1.43 -1.20
CA LEU A 486 -20.03 0.62 -2.42
C LEU A 486 -19.98 1.54 -3.65
N TYR A 487 -19.02 1.30 -4.53
CA TYR A 487 -18.79 2.07 -5.74
C TYR A 487 -18.57 1.15 -6.94
N PHE A 488 -18.77 1.66 -8.15
CA PHE A 488 -18.30 1.00 -9.37
C PHE A 488 -17.15 1.79 -9.98
N GLU A 489 -16.02 1.13 -10.20
CA GLU A 489 -14.87 1.68 -10.92
C GLU A 489 -14.99 1.32 -12.40
N VAL A 490 -15.06 2.35 -13.24
CA VAL A 490 -15.23 2.23 -14.70
C VAL A 490 -13.92 2.66 -15.36
N PRO A 491 -13.29 1.82 -16.20
CA PRO A 491 -12.01 2.14 -16.82
C PRO A 491 -12.14 3.16 -17.95
N GLU A 492 -11.06 3.87 -18.24
CA GLU A 492 -10.94 4.77 -19.39
C GLU A 492 -11.28 4.05 -20.70
N GLY A 493 -12.09 4.70 -21.54
CA GLY A 493 -12.52 4.16 -22.83
C GLY A 493 -13.71 3.21 -22.76
N ALA A 494 -14.31 2.98 -21.59
CA ALA A 494 -15.56 2.24 -21.49
C ALA A 494 -16.71 3.00 -22.17
N GLU A 495 -17.51 2.30 -23.00
CA GLU A 495 -18.62 2.87 -23.78
C GLU A 495 -19.90 2.00 -23.69
N LEU A 496 -20.26 1.52 -22.50
CA LEU A 496 -21.40 0.60 -22.31
C LEU A 496 -22.75 1.31 -22.08
N GLY A 497 -22.74 2.63 -21.91
CA GLY A 497 -23.90 3.41 -21.50
C GLY A 497 -24.34 3.08 -20.07
N LEU A 498 -25.63 3.27 -19.79
CA LEU A 498 -26.21 2.86 -18.51
C LEU A 498 -26.28 1.34 -18.41
N ILE A 499 -25.72 0.77 -17.35
CA ILE A 499 -25.89 -0.64 -16.97
C ILE A 499 -26.83 -0.73 -15.78
N SER A 500 -27.65 -1.78 -15.74
CA SER A 500 -28.49 -2.08 -14.60
C SER A 500 -27.77 -3.02 -13.64
N VAL A 501 -27.86 -2.72 -12.34
CA VAL A 501 -27.27 -3.55 -11.28
C VAL A 501 -28.28 -3.75 -10.16
N THR A 502 -28.38 -4.97 -9.66
CA THR A 502 -29.13 -5.29 -8.43
C THR A 502 -28.14 -5.69 -7.35
N ILE A 503 -28.23 -5.03 -6.19
CA ILE A 503 -27.37 -5.28 -5.02
C ILE A 503 -28.25 -5.70 -3.86
N THR A 504 -27.93 -6.84 -3.24
CA THR A 504 -28.67 -7.41 -2.11
C THR A 504 -27.73 -7.58 -0.92
N GLY A 505 -28.19 -7.16 0.28
CA GLY A 505 -27.45 -7.32 1.53
C GLY A 505 -26.70 -6.05 1.99
N ALA A 506 -26.65 -5.01 1.15
CA ALA A 506 -26.08 -3.72 1.54
C ALA A 506 -27.05 -2.90 2.41
N VAL A 507 -26.55 -1.81 2.99
CA VAL A 507 -27.31 -0.82 3.77
C VAL A 507 -27.39 0.50 3.01
N ASN A 508 -28.44 1.28 3.23
CA ASN A 508 -28.56 2.62 2.64
C ASN A 508 -27.46 3.56 3.16
N LEU A 509 -26.68 4.14 2.24
CA LEU A 509 -25.81 5.28 2.52
C LEU A 509 -26.63 6.56 2.29
N PRO A 510 -26.79 7.47 3.27
CA PRO A 510 -27.49 8.73 3.06
C PRO A 510 -26.86 9.50 1.89
N THR A 511 -27.60 9.68 0.80
CA THR A 511 -27.11 10.33 -0.41
C THR A 511 -28.12 11.34 -0.96
N TYR A 512 -27.62 12.51 -1.38
CA TYR A 512 -28.34 13.45 -2.25
C TYR A 512 -27.59 13.57 -3.58
N SER A 513 -28.27 13.28 -4.70
CA SER A 513 -27.68 13.24 -6.04
C SER A 513 -28.50 14.02 -7.05
N THR A 514 -27.80 14.76 -7.92
CA THR A 514 -28.40 15.48 -9.06
C THR A 514 -28.30 14.72 -10.38
N LEU A 515 -27.72 13.51 -10.41
CA LEU A 515 -27.43 12.78 -11.66
C LEU A 515 -28.67 12.16 -12.33
N GLY A 516 -29.81 12.10 -11.63
CA GLY A 516 -31.07 11.60 -12.19
C GLY A 516 -31.07 10.11 -12.58
N LEU A 517 -30.13 9.32 -12.06
CA LEU A 517 -30.02 7.88 -12.31
C LEU A 517 -30.98 7.09 -11.43
N GLN A 518 -31.54 5.99 -11.95
CA GLN A 518 -32.39 5.13 -11.15
C GLN A 518 -31.64 4.57 -9.92
N GLY A 519 -32.32 4.58 -8.77
CA GLY A 519 -31.77 4.07 -7.52
C GLY A 519 -30.96 5.10 -6.70
N GLN A 520 -30.66 6.26 -7.30
CA GLN A 520 -30.12 7.43 -6.58
C GLN A 520 -31.26 8.31 -6.04
N ASN A 521 -30.98 9.07 -4.99
CA ASN A 521 -31.97 9.94 -4.32
C ASN A 521 -31.68 11.42 -4.60
N GLY A 522 -32.63 12.13 -5.20
CA GLY A 522 -32.60 13.59 -5.39
C GLY A 522 -33.57 14.35 -4.47
N ASP A 523 -34.20 13.68 -3.50
CA ASP A 523 -35.12 14.31 -2.55
C ASP A 523 -34.37 14.71 -1.26
N ALA A 524 -34.26 16.02 -1.04
CA ALA A 524 -33.59 16.58 0.13
C ALA A 524 -34.27 16.21 1.46
N SER A 525 -35.58 15.96 1.47
CA SER A 525 -36.31 15.57 2.68
C SER A 525 -36.06 14.12 3.07
N VAL A 526 -35.94 13.23 2.08
CA VAL A 526 -35.50 11.84 2.28
C VAL A 526 -34.06 11.83 2.78
N PHE A 527 -33.19 12.61 2.13
CA PHE A 527 -31.80 12.72 2.54
C PHE A 527 -31.67 13.22 3.99
N LYS A 528 -32.43 14.25 4.40
CA LYS A 528 -32.40 14.74 5.79
C LYS A 528 -32.90 13.67 6.78
N THR A 529 -33.92 12.91 6.41
CA THR A 529 -34.41 11.79 7.23
C THR A 529 -33.33 10.72 7.41
N ASP A 530 -32.62 10.35 6.35
CA ASP A 530 -31.54 9.38 6.39
C ASP A 530 -30.34 9.88 7.22
N LEU A 531 -30.01 11.17 7.11
CA LEU A 531 -29.01 11.83 7.95
C LEU A 531 -29.37 11.75 9.44
N ASP A 532 -30.62 12.05 9.79
CA ASP A 532 -31.09 12.03 11.17
C ASP A 532 -31.10 10.62 11.77
N GLN A 533 -31.28 9.59 10.94
CA GLN A 533 -31.19 8.18 11.36
C GLN A 533 -29.75 7.72 11.62
N ALA A 534 -28.77 8.27 10.88
CA ALA A 534 -27.34 7.98 11.06
C ALA A 534 -27.01 6.48 11.17
N MET A 535 -27.56 5.66 10.27
CA MET A 535 -27.43 4.19 10.28
C MET A 535 -26.04 3.69 9.84
N VAL A 536 -25.27 4.55 9.18
CA VAL A 536 -23.92 4.28 8.67
C VAL A 536 -23.02 5.48 8.97
N PRO A 537 -21.68 5.35 8.92
CA PRO A 537 -20.77 6.37 9.42
C PRO A 537 -20.52 7.53 8.44
N TRP A 538 -21.09 7.48 7.24
CA TRP A 538 -20.86 8.47 6.18
C TRP A 538 -22.17 8.93 5.55
N PHE A 539 -22.13 10.07 4.87
CA PHE A 539 -23.13 10.49 3.89
C PHE A 539 -22.44 11.04 2.65
N GLU A 540 -23.21 11.22 1.57
CA GLU A 540 -22.67 11.62 0.28
C GLU A 540 -23.53 12.66 -0.45
N LEU A 541 -22.88 13.61 -1.10
CA LEU A 541 -23.52 14.56 -2.02
C LEU A 541 -22.89 14.39 -3.40
N VAL A 542 -23.71 14.26 -4.44
CA VAL A 542 -23.26 13.86 -5.78
C VAL A 542 -23.81 14.80 -6.84
N SER A 543 -22.92 15.31 -7.69
CA SER A 543 -23.26 16.03 -8.92
C SER A 543 -22.29 15.67 -10.04
N GLU A 544 -22.52 16.18 -11.25
CA GLU A 544 -21.61 15.99 -12.39
C GLU A 544 -20.23 16.62 -12.17
N LYS A 545 -20.13 17.68 -11.35
CA LYS A 545 -18.91 18.49 -11.18
C LYS A 545 -18.20 18.25 -9.85
N PHE A 546 -18.95 17.90 -8.82
CA PHE A 546 -18.43 17.72 -7.47
C PHE A 546 -19.15 16.59 -6.75
N ILE A 547 -18.37 15.79 -6.03
CA ILE A 547 -18.83 14.75 -5.14
C ILE A 547 -18.15 14.98 -3.80
N THR A 548 -18.89 14.77 -2.70
CA THR A 548 -18.25 14.69 -1.40
C THR A 548 -18.85 13.61 -0.53
N THR A 549 -17.97 12.84 0.11
CA THR A 549 -18.34 11.82 1.09
C THR A 549 -17.80 12.30 2.43
N GLN A 550 -18.67 12.44 3.42
CA GLN A 550 -18.35 13.11 4.68
C GLN A 550 -18.86 12.31 5.87
N PRO A 551 -18.23 12.42 7.05
CA PRO A 551 -18.64 11.68 8.23
C PRO A 551 -20.05 12.08 8.64
N ILE A 552 -20.84 11.09 9.07
CA ILE A 552 -22.20 11.31 9.54
C ILE A 552 -22.25 12.26 10.75
N ASN A 553 -21.13 12.47 11.45
CA ASN A 553 -20.99 13.44 12.51
C ASN A 553 -21.28 14.88 12.05
N ALA A 554 -20.98 15.21 10.79
CA ALA A 554 -21.24 16.51 10.18
C ALA A 554 -22.69 16.73 9.72
N ARG A 555 -23.62 15.79 9.99
CA ARG A 555 -25.02 15.82 9.50
C ARG A 555 -25.82 17.10 9.80
N LYS A 556 -25.48 17.84 10.86
CA LYS A 556 -26.11 19.14 11.17
C LYS A 556 -25.56 20.31 10.35
N LEU A 557 -24.40 20.14 9.72
CA LEU A 557 -23.74 21.17 8.91
C LEU A 557 -24.28 21.20 7.47
N ILE A 558 -25.13 20.24 7.10
CA ILE A 558 -25.79 20.15 5.80
C ILE A 558 -27.29 20.36 5.94
N ASP A 559 -27.69 21.61 5.75
CA ASP A 559 -29.10 21.99 5.61
C ASP A 559 -29.49 22.25 4.14
N ASP A 560 -28.54 22.68 3.31
CA ASP A 560 -28.75 22.94 1.87
C ASP A 560 -27.79 22.09 1.02
N PRO A 561 -28.09 20.80 0.79
CA PRO A 561 -27.24 19.93 -0.02
C PRO A 561 -27.13 20.40 -1.48
N GLN A 562 -28.19 21.00 -2.03
CA GLN A 562 -28.17 21.54 -3.40
C GLN A 562 -27.26 22.76 -3.48
N GLY A 563 -27.39 23.71 -2.55
CA GLY A 563 -26.55 24.91 -2.51
C GLY A 563 -25.07 24.59 -2.38
N LEU A 564 -24.69 23.52 -1.66
CA LEU A 564 -23.30 23.07 -1.64
C LEU A 564 -22.80 22.61 -3.01
N LEU A 565 -23.58 21.75 -3.68
CA LEU A 565 -23.23 21.22 -5.00
C LEU A 565 -23.16 22.34 -6.04
N ASP A 566 -24.11 23.28 -6.00
CA ASP A 566 -24.12 24.47 -6.87
C ASP A 566 -22.89 25.34 -6.62
N LYS A 567 -22.55 25.61 -5.35
CA LYS A 567 -21.39 26.43 -4.99
C LYS A 567 -20.08 25.81 -5.49
N PHE A 568 -19.88 24.51 -5.30
CA PHE A 568 -18.70 23.82 -5.84
C PHE A 568 -18.73 23.73 -7.37
N GLY A 569 -19.90 23.56 -7.97
CA GLY A 569 -20.09 23.64 -9.42
C GLY A 569 -19.62 24.97 -10.00
N ASP A 570 -20.00 26.09 -9.39
CA ASP A 570 -19.58 27.44 -9.78
C ASP A 570 -18.05 27.63 -9.63
N MET A 571 -17.46 27.07 -8.55
CA MET A 571 -16.02 27.09 -8.33
C MET A 571 -15.25 26.34 -9.43
N PHE A 572 -15.68 25.12 -9.77
CA PHE A 572 -15.04 24.36 -10.85
C PHE A 572 -15.27 24.97 -12.24
N ASP A 573 -16.42 25.62 -12.48
CA ASP A 573 -16.65 26.39 -13.70
C ASP A 573 -15.68 27.57 -13.80
N ALA A 574 -15.48 28.32 -12.72
CA ALA A 574 -14.52 29.42 -12.67
C ALA A 574 -13.09 28.93 -12.94
N VAL A 575 -12.70 27.78 -12.37
CA VAL A 575 -11.40 27.12 -12.62
C VAL A 575 -11.25 26.73 -14.09
N ASN A 576 -12.25 26.07 -14.67
CA ASN A 576 -12.19 25.65 -16.08
C ASN A 576 -12.12 26.85 -17.02
N LEU A 577 -12.90 27.90 -16.78
CA LEU A 577 -12.83 29.14 -17.58
C LEU A 577 -11.46 29.80 -17.48
N MET A 578 -10.87 29.88 -16.29
CA MET A 578 -9.51 30.42 -16.08
C MET A 578 -8.46 29.60 -16.83
N ALA A 579 -8.57 28.28 -16.78
CA ALA A 579 -7.66 27.36 -17.44
C ALA A 579 -7.92 27.19 -18.96
N GLY A 580 -8.91 27.87 -19.52
CA GLY A 580 -9.27 27.76 -20.94
C GLY A 580 -9.89 26.40 -21.33
N ARG A 581 -10.53 25.72 -20.38
CA ARG A 581 -11.12 24.37 -20.52
C ARG A 581 -12.64 24.44 -20.68
N PRO A 582 -13.28 23.41 -21.28
CA PRO A 582 -14.74 23.31 -21.34
C PRO A 582 -15.39 23.31 -19.96
N LEU A 583 -16.63 23.82 -19.86
CA LEU A 583 -17.42 23.73 -18.61
C LEU A 583 -17.89 22.29 -18.33
N THR A 584 -18.17 21.52 -19.38
CA THR A 584 -18.46 20.10 -19.25
C THR A 584 -17.20 19.37 -18.84
N ARG A 585 -17.27 18.62 -17.74
CA ARG A 585 -16.17 17.79 -17.23
C ARG A 585 -16.44 16.32 -17.59
N PHE A 586 -15.39 15.56 -17.84
CA PHE A 586 -15.52 14.10 -17.97
C PHE A 586 -15.65 13.39 -16.61
N ARG A 587 -15.33 14.10 -15.52
CA ARG A 587 -15.55 13.65 -14.14
C ARG A 587 -15.82 14.80 -13.18
N GLY A 588 -16.57 14.51 -12.12
CA GLY A 588 -16.65 15.39 -10.95
C GLY A 588 -15.45 15.15 -10.02
N GLU A 589 -14.95 16.22 -9.41
CA GLU A 589 -13.90 16.08 -8.38
C GLU A 589 -14.50 15.61 -7.06
N TRP A 590 -13.76 14.79 -6.33
CA TRP A 590 -14.28 14.12 -5.13
C TRP A 590 -13.47 14.51 -3.90
N LEU A 591 -14.13 15.16 -2.94
CA LEU A 591 -13.55 15.48 -1.64
C LEU A 591 -14.07 14.52 -0.56
N THR A 592 -13.16 13.90 0.17
CA THR A 592 -13.43 13.09 1.36
C THR A 592 -12.32 13.28 2.38
N LEU A 593 -12.28 12.47 3.43
CA LEU A 593 -11.14 12.37 4.32
C LEU A 593 -10.68 10.93 4.52
N ASP A 594 -9.47 10.82 5.02
CA ASP A 594 -8.85 9.62 5.55
C ASP A 594 -8.39 9.86 7.00
N ALA A 595 -8.16 8.81 7.78
CA ALA A 595 -7.73 8.91 9.19
C ALA A 595 -6.35 9.59 9.35
N GLN A 596 -5.58 9.67 8.27
CA GLN A 596 -4.29 10.35 8.19
C GLN A 596 -4.02 10.78 6.74
N VAL A 597 -3.06 11.69 6.57
CA VAL A 597 -2.57 12.05 5.23
C VAL A 597 -2.06 10.80 4.50
N THR A 598 -2.55 10.57 3.28
CA THR A 598 -2.31 9.32 2.54
C THR A 598 -0.90 9.20 1.96
N VAL A 599 -0.18 10.32 1.84
CA VAL A 599 1.20 10.37 1.33
C VAL A 599 2.08 11.15 2.32
N ARG A 600 3.12 10.51 2.85
CA ARG A 600 4.05 11.17 3.77
C ARG A 600 4.72 12.38 3.12
N GLY A 601 4.81 13.48 3.87
CA GLY A 601 5.47 14.71 3.43
C GLY A 601 4.57 15.72 2.70
N THR A 602 3.28 15.42 2.51
CA THR A 602 2.29 16.35 1.95
C THR A 602 1.33 16.86 3.04
N ALA A 603 0.60 17.95 2.76
CA ALA A 603 -0.51 18.39 3.60
C ALA A 603 -1.81 17.63 3.26
N MET A 604 -1.99 17.31 1.98
CA MET A 604 -3.08 16.53 1.43
C MET A 604 -2.60 16.01 0.07
N ALA A 605 -2.90 14.77 -0.28
CA ALA A 605 -2.41 14.20 -1.54
C ALA A 605 -3.24 14.68 -2.73
N ALA A 606 -2.57 15.17 -3.79
CA ALA A 606 -3.17 15.48 -5.08
C ALA A 606 -3.66 14.21 -5.81
N SER A 607 -4.83 13.73 -5.37
CA SER A 607 -5.36 12.40 -5.69
C SER A 607 -6.86 12.45 -6.00
N TYR A 608 -7.37 11.40 -6.63
CA TYR A 608 -8.80 11.21 -6.88
C TYR A 608 -9.28 9.88 -6.26
N PRO A 609 -10.17 9.91 -5.26
CA PRO A 609 -10.63 11.08 -4.50
C PRO A 609 -9.50 11.81 -3.78
N THR A 610 -9.73 13.08 -3.43
CA THR A 610 -8.83 13.88 -2.60
C THR A 610 -9.21 13.70 -1.13
N TYR A 611 -8.22 13.38 -0.29
CA TYR A 611 -8.41 13.08 1.12
C TYR A 611 -7.86 14.19 2.02
N GLY A 612 -8.73 14.82 2.79
CA GLY A 612 -8.30 15.50 4.01
C GLY A 612 -7.89 14.49 5.08
N ASP A 613 -7.22 14.94 6.13
CA ASP A 613 -6.89 14.10 7.28
C ASP A 613 -7.82 14.39 8.46
N GLY A 614 -8.37 13.35 9.06
CA GLY A 614 -9.23 13.47 10.24
C GLY A 614 -9.72 12.13 10.75
N ALA A 615 -9.68 11.94 12.06
CA ALA A 615 -10.41 10.84 12.68
C ALA A 615 -11.92 11.08 12.57
N ILE A 616 -12.70 10.01 12.55
CA ILE A 616 -14.15 10.06 12.69
C ILE A 616 -14.54 9.65 14.11
N ASP A 617 -15.60 10.25 14.63
CA ASP A 617 -16.17 9.86 15.92
C ASP A 617 -17.19 8.73 15.71
N ASP A 618 -17.63 8.12 16.82
CA ASP A 618 -18.82 7.27 16.80
C ASP A 618 -20.00 8.01 16.14
N ARG A 619 -20.78 7.31 15.32
CA ARG A 619 -21.90 7.87 14.53
C ARG A 619 -22.90 8.66 15.38
N GLU A 620 -23.04 8.32 16.66
CA GLU A 620 -23.94 9.00 17.60
C GLU A 620 -23.47 10.42 17.95
N VAL A 621 -22.16 10.69 17.85
CA VAL A 621 -21.60 12.03 18.05
C VAL A 621 -22.02 12.95 16.90
N VAL A 622 -22.51 14.14 17.24
CA VAL A 622 -22.85 15.19 16.28
C VAL A 622 -21.89 16.35 16.43
N TRP A 623 -21.31 16.79 15.33
CA TRP A 623 -20.48 17.98 15.29
C TRP A 623 -21.36 19.23 15.19
N GLU A 624 -21.13 20.17 16.11
CA GLU A 624 -21.73 21.51 16.04
C GLU A 624 -20.94 22.45 15.10
N ARG A 625 -19.70 22.06 14.78
CA ARG A 625 -18.82 22.72 13.81
C ARG A 625 -17.80 21.72 13.29
N ASP A 626 -17.36 21.92 12.05
CA ASP A 626 -16.18 21.28 11.49
C ASP A 626 -15.11 22.36 11.30
N GLY A 627 -13.97 22.21 11.98
CA GLY A 627 -12.85 23.14 11.96
C GLY A 627 -11.81 22.82 10.88
N ALA A 628 -11.97 21.73 10.14
CA ALA A 628 -11.02 21.33 9.11
C ALA A 628 -10.95 22.40 8.02
N TRP A 629 -9.73 22.79 7.63
CA TRP A 629 -9.51 23.82 6.61
C TRP A 629 -10.00 23.38 5.22
N PHE A 630 -10.20 22.09 4.99
CA PHE A 630 -10.80 21.53 3.78
C PHE A 630 -12.31 21.29 3.88
N ALA A 631 -12.96 21.51 5.03
CA ALA A 631 -14.37 21.21 5.22
C ALA A 631 -15.23 21.90 4.15
N PRO A 632 -16.04 21.17 3.34
CA PRO A 632 -16.72 21.76 2.20
C PRO A 632 -17.78 22.79 2.60
N TYR A 633 -18.42 22.62 3.76
CA TYR A 633 -19.53 23.46 4.21
C TYR A 633 -19.11 24.90 4.53
N GLN A 634 -17.82 25.12 4.78
CA GLN A 634 -17.31 26.44 5.10
C GLN A 634 -17.58 27.46 3.98
N TYR A 635 -17.68 26.99 2.72
CA TYR A 635 -17.90 27.80 1.52
C TYR A 635 -19.35 28.27 1.36
N LEU A 636 -20.28 27.74 2.16
CA LEU A 636 -21.66 28.21 2.25
C LEU A 636 -21.85 29.31 3.31
N LEU A 637 -20.86 29.51 4.18
CA LEU A 637 -20.99 30.45 5.27
C LEU A 637 -21.05 31.88 4.72
N PRO A 638 -22.09 32.67 5.03
CA PRO A 638 -22.28 34.02 4.49
C PRO A 638 -21.20 34.99 4.96
N ASP A 639 -20.48 34.64 6.03
CA ASP A 639 -19.40 35.42 6.63
C ASP A 639 -18.00 34.97 6.16
N PHE A 640 -17.89 34.22 5.05
CA PHE A 640 -16.61 33.66 4.60
C PHE A 640 -15.48 34.70 4.58
N PHE A 641 -15.72 35.92 4.07
CA PHE A 641 -14.73 37.02 4.06
C PHE A 641 -14.88 38.03 5.20
N ALA A 642 -15.69 37.75 6.23
CA ALA A 642 -15.88 38.66 7.34
C ALA A 642 -14.57 38.87 8.14
N SER A 643 -14.35 40.12 8.56
CA SER A 643 -13.15 40.52 9.31
C SER A 643 -13.23 40.15 10.80
N ASP A 644 -14.45 39.97 11.30
CA ASP A 644 -14.87 39.78 12.69
C ASP A 644 -15.27 38.34 12.99
N VAL A 645 -14.50 37.38 12.49
CA VAL A 645 -14.61 35.96 12.87
C VAL A 645 -13.62 35.61 13.98
N ASP A 646 -13.95 34.57 14.74
CA ASP A 646 -13.05 34.01 15.76
C ASP A 646 -11.75 33.45 15.16
N GLU A 647 -10.76 33.16 16.01
CA GLU A 647 -9.44 32.71 15.58
C GLU A 647 -9.47 31.38 14.83
N SER A 648 -10.32 30.44 15.26
CA SER A 648 -10.46 29.13 14.61
C SER A 648 -11.03 29.27 13.20
N ARG A 649 -12.07 30.09 13.03
CA ARG A 649 -12.67 30.37 11.73
C ARG A 649 -11.71 31.13 10.81
N ARG A 650 -10.95 32.08 11.37
CA ARG A 650 -9.90 32.80 10.63
C ARG A 650 -8.84 31.83 10.12
N TYR A 651 -8.39 30.90 10.95
CA TYR A 651 -7.42 29.87 10.57
C TYR A 651 -7.97 28.96 9.47
N GLN A 652 -9.17 28.39 9.67
CA GLN A 652 -9.84 27.52 8.70
C GLN A 652 -9.91 28.17 7.32
N ARG A 653 -10.42 29.41 7.26
CA ARG A 653 -10.50 30.18 6.02
C ARG A 653 -9.13 30.46 5.41
N ASN A 654 -8.19 30.94 6.22
CA ASN A 654 -6.85 31.30 5.73
C ASN A 654 -6.06 30.09 5.25
N SER A 655 -6.41 28.87 5.67
CA SER A 655 -5.80 27.62 5.22
C SER A 655 -6.60 26.94 4.11
N GLY A 656 -7.84 27.38 3.82
CA GLY A 656 -8.68 26.77 2.78
C GLY A 656 -8.10 26.82 1.37
N PHE A 657 -7.12 27.70 1.11
CA PHE A 657 -6.40 27.72 -0.17
C PHE A 657 -5.56 26.46 -0.39
N ILE A 658 -5.16 25.74 0.67
CA ILE A 658 -4.36 24.51 0.57
C ILE A 658 -5.14 23.44 -0.20
N LEU A 659 -6.45 23.31 0.05
CA LEU A 659 -7.30 22.36 -0.72
C LEU A 659 -7.23 22.65 -2.22
N TRP A 660 -7.33 23.93 -2.59
CA TRP A 660 -7.28 24.37 -3.97
C TRP A 660 -5.87 24.31 -4.56
N HIS A 661 -4.82 24.41 -3.73
CA HIS A 661 -3.44 24.15 -4.13
C HIS A 661 -3.28 22.68 -4.54
N GLU A 662 -3.69 21.74 -3.68
CA GLU A 662 -3.57 20.31 -3.99
C GLU A 662 -4.46 19.88 -5.18
N TRP A 663 -5.67 20.46 -5.29
CA TRP A 663 -6.44 20.29 -6.51
C TRP A 663 -5.79 20.94 -7.73
N GLY A 664 -5.01 22.01 -7.57
CA GLY A 664 -4.23 22.57 -8.67
C GLY A 664 -3.25 21.56 -9.24
N HIS A 665 -2.57 20.80 -8.39
CA HIS A 665 -1.70 19.68 -8.79
C HIS A 665 -2.49 18.60 -9.53
N LEU A 666 -3.66 18.23 -9.00
CA LEU A 666 -4.58 17.28 -9.65
C LEU A 666 -5.01 17.73 -11.06
N HIS A 667 -5.07 19.04 -11.30
CA HIS A 667 -5.58 19.61 -12.55
C HIS A 667 -4.52 19.83 -13.63
N ASN A 668 -3.22 19.58 -13.37
CA ASN A 668 -2.13 19.75 -14.34
C ASN A 668 -2.28 21.00 -15.22
N LEU A 669 -2.32 22.18 -14.60
CA LEU A 669 -2.47 23.43 -15.36
C LEU A 669 -1.30 23.59 -16.36
N PRO A 670 -1.58 24.01 -17.62
CA PRO A 670 -0.52 24.22 -18.60
C PRO A 670 0.50 25.26 -18.13
N THR A 671 1.80 24.96 -18.26
CA THR A 671 2.91 25.88 -17.96
C THR A 671 3.77 26.10 -19.20
N LEU A 672 4.42 27.26 -19.30
CA LEU A 672 5.50 27.49 -20.28
C LEU A 672 6.81 26.98 -19.65
N GLY A 673 7.61 26.19 -20.39
CA GLY A 673 8.65 25.31 -19.84
C GLY A 673 9.63 25.90 -18.79
N CYS A 674 10.07 25.00 -17.89
CA CYS A 674 10.65 25.19 -16.54
C CYS A 674 9.57 25.39 -15.45
N GLN A 675 9.49 24.40 -14.54
CA GLN A 675 8.36 24.06 -13.64
C GLN A 675 7.89 25.22 -12.74
N GLU A 676 6.71 25.76 -13.04
CA GLU A 676 5.87 26.52 -12.10
C GLU A 676 4.95 25.59 -11.28
N ALA A 677 5.30 24.31 -11.13
CA ALA A 677 4.43 23.26 -10.59
C ALA A 677 3.84 23.62 -9.21
N GLU A 678 4.63 24.23 -8.31
CA GLU A 678 4.15 24.66 -6.98
C GLU A 678 3.61 26.09 -6.94
N SER A 679 3.65 26.82 -8.07
CA SER A 679 3.27 28.23 -8.15
C SER A 679 1.96 28.44 -8.89
N ASN A 680 1.78 27.80 -10.06
CA ASN A 680 0.59 27.97 -10.90
C ASN A 680 -0.68 27.38 -10.24
N VAL A 681 -0.52 26.35 -9.41
CA VAL A 681 -1.62 25.68 -8.69
C VAL A 681 -2.40 26.62 -7.77
N HIS A 682 -1.75 27.68 -7.27
CA HIS A 682 -2.41 28.72 -6.46
C HIS A 682 -3.43 29.57 -7.24
N LEU A 683 -3.43 29.51 -8.58
CA LEU A 683 -4.40 30.27 -9.40
C LEU A 683 -5.85 29.83 -9.15
N LEU A 684 -6.09 28.57 -8.77
CA LEU A 684 -7.43 28.04 -8.49
C LEU A 684 -8.10 28.83 -7.36
N ALA A 685 -7.45 28.90 -6.20
CA ALA A 685 -7.96 29.65 -5.05
C ALA A 685 -8.23 31.13 -5.42
N ALA A 686 -7.29 31.76 -6.13
CA ALA A 686 -7.41 33.15 -6.53
C ALA A 686 -8.64 33.40 -7.42
N VAL A 687 -8.87 32.59 -8.47
CA VAL A 687 -10.04 32.78 -9.34
C VAL A 687 -11.34 32.51 -8.61
N ILE A 688 -11.38 31.48 -7.77
CA ILE A 688 -12.58 31.12 -7.00
C ILE A 688 -13.00 32.26 -6.09
N TYR A 689 -12.06 32.80 -5.31
CA TYR A 689 -12.35 33.89 -4.37
C TYR A 689 -12.82 35.16 -5.08
N ASN A 690 -12.28 35.47 -6.26
CA ASN A 690 -12.68 36.67 -7.02
C ASN A 690 -13.94 36.47 -7.88
N ARG A 691 -14.32 35.24 -8.25
CA ARG A 691 -15.43 35.03 -9.21
C ARG A 691 -16.70 34.46 -8.60
N VAL A 692 -16.57 33.71 -7.52
CA VAL A 692 -17.70 32.96 -6.92
C VAL A 692 -18.16 33.58 -5.60
N PHE A 693 -17.33 34.41 -4.97
CA PHE A 693 -17.61 35.06 -3.69
C PHE A 693 -17.67 36.59 -3.75
N GLU A 694 -17.48 37.19 -4.93
CA GLU A 694 -17.66 38.64 -5.17
C GLU A 694 -19.12 39.06 -5.35
#